data_AF-A0A8S1GUQ8-F1
#
_entry.id   AF-A0A8S1GUQ8-F1
#
_cell.length_a   1.000
_cell.length_b   1.000
_cell.length_c   1.000
_cell.angle_alpha   90.00
_cell.angle_beta   90.00
_cell.angle_gamma   90.00
#
_symmetry.space_group_name_H-M   'P 1'
#
loop_
_entity.id
_entity.type
_entity.pdbx_description
1 polymer ?
#
loop_
_entity_poly.entity_id
_entity_poly.type
_entity_poly.pdbx_seq_one_letter_code
_entity_poly.pdbx_strand_id
1 'polypeptide(L)'
;MSWSPLGRPVRVGLFEHDPDAFNCFRVMPRQPCQKPGAEMEIIAMVMKILDWQWEVIDTEQEFDVVNDFGNPLPDGNFSGIMGLLAEDKIDMGGLSMRITPERMKAAHFTFPIRYFQQVYIVKRPPENDFRNFIFATFTTELWMVILSTIIVVSLMRFFCALYWDSRVGTRLNIYTSSVLETFGIILKQRVQDPTAASTMLLEGFLILGMMVITQYYQTSMNSRLTAPPTSKVPFLHQNQLIDLLEKRKTYLTYYVNLTLEGSSEQNANRIDRVLRYNPIVTRSKESDLIREMKKGGVFYSTYDIEFVPQPVSSWDKKQGLTVIRDTTGIVSYVAFGFSISNRKLCQLFNKALLKILPGVPQITLGPGYGTKKPAEDINIQVKRTTLSLKRHLEQLFFIFTVSLAICIVVFIFEISSYKLDKWKKREVYNVTRSASVNYKVFEVKLNIHSNFYQIIQKIGRKNEMPDIEMKDVSAEDASESVQPFPTLNILQVVRDAQQQHGLRHGDYQRYRKYCAAKLERLRKALKFTNQHTCVRKRKAKFVKRWVSEEALKDPQFLLIGIFEAERRWALAMTEKMAMEDDEHKQRKKFSMVNSLRRAVLHATHLESLIINSSKCDAPTKLESQAYAAWMRGMCAFESRDWINASEALKLARNVYEKLADATNNTTLTNLYKAKCREIQPQLRLCEFNCADTPGAVGTMSELMEIRMQIGEGATSVDKLISEMRSSAGGAEVVTIEWGGMKSSVDVEKARAVIQGWRQADGELKQCNSPKEKMALYEKQLSDTRDAIDQISDAIRKKATENSDSTVLQSIKSYLEFLKMNGTASRYLAIIENTKSEKKVKPQDLLRLYDSVIEIYKEVAEVPGAEHDKSLIQAFAAKVEYYRAYRCFYMASSYAALNRHVEASALFERALSRVDQAANDIKKLKSNAYLSEETQEALSDLKTEIGQAKIAARTSRLTQTAGNAANTRDSQQLAKNIDTRPLVDTLDDWRDWQIKDSQREKRSIPVAKIPPTFVPMPNKPIFFDLANFHLMMPSLDDRLAQLQKDLAKSPAKSKASGAKDGQDAEQDKQGLSGMVKGWFWGKK
;
A
#
# COMPACT_ATOMS: atom_id res chain seq x y z
N MET A 1 -7.98 -54.87 15.03
CA MET A 1 -6.64 -54.95 15.63
C MET A 1 -6.15 -56.37 15.59
N SER A 2 -5.38 -56.66 14.55
CA SER A 2 -4.51 -57.83 14.44
C SER A 2 -3.43 -57.85 15.53
N TRP A 3 -2.95 -59.05 15.85
CA TRP A 3 -1.77 -59.21 16.71
C TRP A 3 -0.54 -58.58 16.04
N SER A 4 0.30 -57.94 16.84
CA SER A 4 1.59 -57.44 16.35
C SER A 4 2.46 -58.63 15.88
N PRO A 5 3.52 -58.39 15.09
CA PRO A 5 4.47 -59.44 14.70
C PRO A 5 5.13 -60.18 15.89
N LEU A 6 4.97 -59.70 17.12
CA LEU A 6 5.43 -60.33 18.36
C LEU A 6 4.44 -61.34 18.95
N GLY A 7 3.22 -61.45 18.39
CA GLY A 7 2.16 -62.31 18.94
C GLY A 7 1.54 -61.81 20.24
N ARG A 8 1.87 -60.59 20.67
CA ARG A 8 1.39 -59.90 21.89
C ARG A 8 1.19 -58.40 21.63
N PRO A 9 0.53 -57.60 22.50
CA PRO A 9 0.41 -56.16 22.27
C PRO A 9 1.79 -55.48 22.39
N VAL A 10 2.01 -54.42 21.61
CA VAL A 10 3.25 -53.63 21.69
C VAL A 10 3.23 -52.76 22.94
N ARG A 11 4.26 -52.86 23.78
CA ARG A 11 4.40 -52.07 25.01
C ARG A 11 5.07 -50.73 24.73
N VAL A 12 4.32 -49.64 24.81
CA VAL A 12 4.79 -48.26 24.58
C VAL A 12 5.04 -47.57 25.91
N GLY A 13 6.31 -47.37 26.27
CA GLY A 13 6.70 -46.73 27.53
C GLY A 13 6.84 -45.22 27.42
N LEU A 14 6.17 -44.45 28.28
CA LEU A 14 6.36 -43.00 28.40
C LEU A 14 5.97 -42.47 29.79
N PHE A 15 6.31 -41.20 30.05
CA PHE A 15 5.94 -40.41 31.22
C PHE A 15 5.32 -39.06 30.76
N GLU A 16 4.78 -38.26 31.69
CA GLU A 16 4.21 -36.94 31.36
C GLU A 16 5.27 -35.93 30.91
N HIS A 17 5.11 -35.37 29.71
CA HIS A 17 6.07 -34.43 29.11
C HIS A 17 5.36 -33.43 28.19
N ASP A 18 5.10 -32.21 28.68
CA ASP A 18 4.38 -31.18 27.93
C ASP A 18 5.23 -30.58 26.79
N PRO A 19 4.68 -30.41 25.56
CA PRO A 19 3.31 -30.69 25.10
C PRO A 19 3.14 -32.06 24.39
N ASP A 20 4.12 -32.95 24.49
CA ASP A 20 4.23 -34.17 23.70
C ASP A 20 3.41 -35.35 24.27
N ALA A 21 3.23 -35.41 25.59
CA ALA A 21 2.38 -36.37 26.29
C ALA A 21 1.75 -35.77 27.55
N PHE A 22 0.42 -35.64 27.57
CA PHE A 22 -0.35 -35.17 28.73
C PHE A 22 -0.93 -36.32 29.54
N ASN A 23 -1.13 -36.13 30.84
CA ASN A 23 -1.66 -37.12 31.80
C ASN A 23 -2.76 -38.09 31.34
N CYS A 24 -3.58 -37.73 30.36
CA CYS A 24 -4.62 -38.60 29.83
C CYS A 24 -4.10 -39.76 28.95
N PHE A 25 -2.80 -39.85 28.64
CA PHE A 25 -2.26 -40.96 27.85
C PHE A 25 -2.45 -42.32 28.54
N ARG A 26 -2.53 -42.36 29.88
CA ARG A 26 -2.62 -43.58 30.71
C ARG A 26 -3.84 -44.45 30.40
N VAL A 27 -4.91 -43.87 29.86
CA VAL A 27 -6.14 -44.61 29.53
C VAL A 27 -6.17 -45.10 28.08
N MET A 28 -5.17 -44.76 27.25
CA MET A 28 -5.09 -45.23 25.87
C MET A 28 -4.44 -46.61 25.75
N PRO A 29 -4.82 -47.42 24.74
CA PRO A 29 -5.88 -47.19 23.75
C PRO A 29 -7.30 -47.58 24.22
N ARG A 30 -7.48 -47.98 25.49
CA ARG A 30 -8.74 -48.52 26.02
C ARG A 30 -9.89 -47.50 26.01
N GLN A 31 -9.59 -46.22 26.28
CA GLN A 31 -10.54 -45.12 26.22
C GLN A 31 -9.97 -43.98 25.36
N PRO A 32 -10.81 -43.28 24.58
CA PRO A 32 -10.37 -42.15 23.77
C PRO A 32 -10.02 -40.95 24.66
N CYS A 33 -8.78 -40.46 24.57
CA CYS A 33 -8.42 -39.15 25.13
C CYS A 33 -8.58 -38.05 24.08
N GLN A 34 -9.17 -36.92 24.48
CA GLN A 34 -9.27 -35.73 23.61
C GLN A 34 -7.93 -35.03 23.34
N LYS A 35 -6.97 -35.11 24.28
CA LYS A 35 -5.65 -34.46 24.17
C LYS A 35 -4.50 -35.36 24.66
N PRO A 36 -4.14 -36.42 23.93
CA PRO A 36 -3.05 -37.33 24.26
C PRO A 36 -1.69 -36.66 24.48
N GLY A 37 -1.45 -35.54 23.77
CA GLY A 37 -0.12 -35.04 23.48
C GLY A 37 0.23 -35.25 22.00
N ALA A 38 1.06 -34.37 21.45
CA ALA A 38 1.35 -34.36 20.01
C ALA A 38 1.97 -35.68 19.52
N GLU A 39 2.87 -36.27 20.29
CA GLU A 39 3.56 -37.51 19.90
C GLU A 39 2.68 -38.74 20.07
N MET A 40 1.83 -38.73 21.10
CA MET A 40 0.86 -39.79 21.32
C MET A 40 -0.20 -39.86 20.22
N GLU A 41 -0.59 -38.72 19.64
CA GLU A 41 -1.46 -38.70 18.45
C GLU A 41 -0.78 -39.33 17.21
N ILE A 42 0.52 -39.04 17.01
CA ILE A 42 1.30 -39.63 15.92
C ILE A 42 1.36 -41.16 16.10
N ILE A 43 1.68 -41.63 17.30
CA ILE A 43 1.73 -43.07 17.60
C ILE A 43 0.36 -43.71 17.39
N ALA A 44 -0.71 -43.13 17.93
CA ALA A 44 -2.06 -43.66 17.77
C ALA A 44 -2.48 -43.77 16.30
N MET A 45 -2.12 -42.79 15.46
CA MET A 45 -2.37 -42.82 14.02
C MET A 45 -1.56 -43.93 13.33
N VAL A 46 -0.27 -44.07 13.63
CA VAL A 46 0.57 -45.14 13.03
C VAL A 46 0.06 -46.52 13.44
N MET A 47 -0.24 -46.72 14.72
CA MET A 47 -0.78 -47.98 15.24
C MET A 47 -2.12 -48.33 14.60
N LYS A 48 -2.98 -47.33 14.33
CA LYS A 48 -4.24 -47.51 13.61
C LYS A 48 -4.03 -47.89 12.13
N ILE A 49 -3.03 -47.32 11.46
CA ILE A 49 -2.68 -47.67 10.07
C ILE A 49 -2.16 -49.11 9.96
N LEU A 50 -1.42 -49.56 10.98
CA LEU A 50 -0.87 -50.92 11.05
C LEU A 50 -1.88 -51.96 11.59
N ASP A 51 -3.00 -51.51 12.14
CA ASP A 51 -3.99 -52.32 12.86
C ASP A 51 -3.37 -53.22 13.96
N TRP A 52 -2.41 -52.67 14.73
CA TRP A 52 -1.73 -53.39 15.82
C TRP A 52 -2.41 -53.15 17.17
N GLN A 53 -2.48 -54.20 17.99
CA GLN A 53 -2.74 -54.06 19.43
C GLN A 53 -1.51 -53.51 20.16
N TRP A 54 -1.71 -52.55 21.05
CA TRP A 54 -0.67 -51.92 21.85
C TRP A 54 -1.22 -51.51 23.22
N GLU A 55 -0.32 -51.34 24.18
CA GLU A 55 -0.63 -50.84 25.51
C GLU A 55 0.37 -49.78 25.93
N VAL A 56 -0.10 -48.81 26.72
CA VAL A 56 0.74 -47.76 27.28
C VAL A 56 1.24 -48.20 28.64
N ILE A 57 2.55 -48.13 28.83
CA ILE A 57 3.22 -48.33 30.11
C ILE A 57 3.64 -46.97 30.63
N ASP A 58 3.14 -46.61 31.82
CA ASP A 58 3.60 -45.43 32.52
C ASP A 58 4.92 -45.74 33.24
N THR A 59 6.02 -45.20 32.72
CA THR A 59 7.36 -45.46 33.26
C THR A 59 7.57 -44.84 34.64
N GLU A 60 6.82 -43.79 34.98
CA GLU A 60 6.86 -43.18 36.32
C GLU A 60 6.27 -44.14 37.35
N GLN A 61 5.12 -44.75 37.06
CA GLN A 61 4.43 -45.63 38.01
C GLN A 61 5.06 -47.02 38.10
N GLU A 62 5.51 -47.59 36.98
CA GLU A 62 6.02 -48.97 36.96
C GLU A 62 7.52 -49.08 37.28
N PHE A 63 8.32 -48.07 36.89
CA PHE A 63 9.78 -48.15 36.96
C PHE A 63 10.45 -46.96 37.69
N ASP A 64 9.68 -46.02 38.24
CA ASP A 64 10.17 -44.80 38.92
C ASP A 64 11.07 -43.93 38.02
N VAL A 65 10.78 -43.90 36.71
CA VAL A 65 11.52 -43.12 35.71
C VAL A 65 10.73 -41.87 35.32
N VAL A 66 11.21 -40.69 35.76
CA VAL A 66 10.56 -39.39 35.53
C VAL A 66 11.50 -38.43 34.79
N ASN A 67 11.07 -37.88 33.66
CA ASN A 67 11.83 -36.90 32.87
C ASN A 67 13.25 -37.36 32.46
N ASP A 68 13.51 -38.67 32.47
CA ASP A 68 14.79 -39.24 32.08
C ASP A 68 14.65 -40.04 30.77
N PHE A 69 15.12 -39.42 29.68
CA PHE A 69 15.19 -40.05 28.36
C PHE A 69 16.36 -41.04 28.24
N GLY A 70 17.30 -41.00 29.18
CA GLY A 70 18.45 -41.87 29.26
C GLY A 70 19.77 -41.22 28.87
N ASN A 71 20.57 -40.97 29.90
CA ASN A 71 21.95 -40.53 29.80
C ASN A 71 22.91 -41.73 29.85
N PRO A 72 24.05 -41.68 29.14
CA PRO A 72 25.06 -42.72 29.22
C PRO A 72 25.65 -42.76 30.63
N LEU A 73 25.65 -43.94 31.24
CA LEU A 73 26.30 -44.21 32.52
C LEU A 73 27.78 -44.57 32.27
N PRO A 74 28.67 -44.41 33.27
CA PRO A 74 30.09 -44.80 33.15
C PRO A 74 30.30 -46.26 32.74
N ASP A 75 29.35 -47.13 33.09
CA ASP A 75 29.38 -48.58 32.81
C ASP A 75 29.02 -48.92 31.35
N GLY A 76 28.71 -47.92 30.50
CA GLY A 76 28.29 -48.11 29.11
C GLY A 76 26.80 -48.43 28.91
N ASN A 77 26.06 -48.65 30.01
CA ASN A 77 24.61 -48.76 30.01
C ASN A 77 23.93 -47.39 29.98
N PHE A 78 22.64 -47.36 29.64
CA PHE A 78 21.84 -46.13 29.66
C PHE A 78 20.87 -46.12 30.84
N SER A 79 20.64 -44.94 31.38
CA SER A 79 19.55 -44.66 32.33
C SER A 79 18.21 -44.48 31.61
N GLY A 80 17.13 -44.26 32.37
CA GLY A 80 15.82 -43.85 31.84
C GLY A 80 15.20 -44.75 30.79
N ILE A 81 14.43 -44.15 29.87
CA ILE A 81 13.74 -44.86 28.77
C ILE A 81 14.71 -45.67 27.90
N MET A 82 15.92 -45.13 27.62
CA MET A 82 16.93 -45.86 26.84
C MET A 82 17.40 -47.15 27.55
N GLY A 83 17.56 -47.12 28.87
CA GLY A 83 17.88 -48.32 29.66
C GLY A 83 16.76 -49.36 29.57
N LEU A 84 15.51 -48.92 29.70
CA LEU A 84 14.34 -49.81 29.59
C LEU A 84 14.18 -50.43 28.19
N LEU A 85 14.56 -49.71 27.13
CA LEU A 85 14.60 -50.23 25.76
C LEU A 85 15.76 -51.22 25.53
N ALA A 86 16.92 -50.98 26.15
CA ALA A 86 18.07 -51.87 26.06
C ALA A 86 17.84 -53.19 26.83
N GLU A 87 17.10 -53.14 27.94
CA GLU A 87 16.72 -54.29 28.75
C GLU A 87 15.45 -55.01 28.26
N ASP A 88 14.87 -54.60 27.12
CA ASP A 88 13.61 -55.13 26.55
C ASP A 88 12.40 -55.08 27.52
N LYS A 89 12.44 -54.20 28.52
CA LYS A 89 11.31 -53.97 29.44
C LYS A 89 10.14 -53.27 28.75
N ILE A 90 10.45 -52.40 27.79
CA ILE A 90 9.49 -51.77 26.88
C ILE A 90 9.88 -52.06 25.43
N ASP A 91 8.89 -52.15 24.53
CA ASP A 91 9.16 -52.49 23.13
C ASP A 91 9.40 -51.22 22.28
N MET A 92 8.77 -50.10 22.67
CA MET A 92 8.86 -48.79 22.01
C MET A 92 8.82 -47.66 23.05
N GLY A 93 9.59 -46.59 22.84
CA GLY A 93 9.45 -45.34 23.57
C GLY A 93 8.33 -44.48 22.99
N GLY A 94 7.41 -44.05 23.85
CA GLY A 94 6.28 -43.20 23.46
C GLY A 94 6.64 -41.72 23.26
N LEU A 95 7.81 -41.32 23.74
CA LEU A 95 8.39 -40.01 23.50
C LEU A 95 9.58 -40.12 22.55
N SER A 96 9.70 -39.16 21.63
CA SER A 96 10.84 -39.12 20.72
C SER A 96 12.08 -38.54 21.42
N MET A 97 13.24 -39.04 21.03
CA MET A 97 14.51 -38.68 21.64
C MET A 97 15.58 -38.44 20.57
N ARG A 98 16.58 -37.63 20.93
CA ARG A 98 17.69 -37.28 20.04
C ARG A 98 18.41 -38.56 19.59
N ILE A 99 18.55 -38.73 18.28
CA ILE A 99 19.36 -39.78 17.68
C ILE A 99 20.83 -39.40 17.87
N THR A 100 21.56 -40.24 18.60
CA THR A 100 23.02 -40.13 18.72
C THR A 100 23.67 -41.46 18.33
N PRO A 101 24.92 -41.45 17.86
CA PRO A 101 25.66 -42.68 17.55
C PRO A 101 25.74 -43.64 18.75
N GLU A 102 25.80 -43.11 19.97
CA GLU A 102 25.82 -43.89 21.21
C GLU A 102 24.47 -44.57 21.46
N ARG A 103 23.35 -43.83 21.36
CA ARG A 103 22.01 -44.40 21.55
C ARG A 103 21.65 -45.41 20.46
N MET A 104 22.10 -45.21 19.22
CA MET A 104 21.89 -46.14 18.12
C MET A 104 22.55 -47.52 18.34
N LYS A 105 23.52 -47.63 19.25
CA LYS A 105 24.10 -48.91 19.65
C LYS A 105 23.18 -49.69 20.60
N ALA A 106 22.38 -48.99 21.41
CA ALA A 106 21.53 -49.57 22.44
C ALA A 106 20.05 -49.67 22.05
N ALA A 107 19.60 -48.96 21.02
CA ALA A 107 18.22 -49.00 20.52
C ALA A 107 18.15 -48.74 19.01
N HIS A 108 17.05 -49.15 18.39
CA HIS A 108 16.74 -48.82 17.00
C HIS A 108 15.85 -47.58 16.92
N PHE A 109 16.08 -46.70 15.94
CA PHE A 109 15.32 -45.47 15.78
C PHE A 109 14.45 -45.47 14.54
N THR A 110 13.29 -44.82 14.64
CA THR A 110 12.45 -44.54 13.47
C THR A 110 13.08 -43.51 12.54
N PHE A 111 12.43 -43.26 11.40
CA PHE A 111 12.68 -42.03 10.66
C PHE A 111 12.47 -40.81 11.57
N PRO A 112 13.29 -39.76 11.42
CA PRO A 112 13.18 -38.56 12.22
C PRO A 112 11.84 -37.89 11.96
N ILE A 113 11.14 -37.58 13.06
CA ILE A 113 9.83 -36.93 13.01
C ILE A 113 9.93 -35.42 13.18
N ARG A 114 10.96 -34.95 13.91
CA ARG A 114 11.19 -33.55 14.23
C ARG A 114 12.67 -33.21 14.12
N TYR A 115 12.94 -31.93 13.86
CA TYR A 115 14.28 -31.39 13.66
C TYR A 115 14.50 -30.26 14.65
N PHE A 116 15.49 -30.41 15.53
CA PHE A 116 15.86 -29.40 16.50
C PHE A 116 17.14 -28.71 16.07
N GLN A 117 17.16 -27.38 16.13
CA GLN A 117 18.35 -26.59 15.83
C GLN A 117 18.73 -25.74 17.03
N GLN A 118 20.01 -25.39 17.11
CA GLN A 118 20.52 -24.48 18.14
C GLN A 118 19.88 -23.10 17.99
N VAL A 119 19.37 -22.58 19.12
CA VAL A 119 18.76 -21.27 19.23
C VAL A 119 19.37 -20.50 20.40
N TYR A 120 19.37 -19.18 20.26
CA TYR A 120 19.82 -18.24 21.27
C TYR A 120 18.70 -17.27 21.60
N ILE A 121 18.26 -17.25 22.85
CA ILE A 121 17.26 -16.30 23.32
C ILE A 121 18.00 -15.11 23.95
N VAL A 122 17.70 -13.93 23.43
CA VAL A 122 18.32 -12.67 23.84
C VAL A 122 17.25 -11.62 24.11
N LYS A 123 17.63 -10.56 24.81
CA LYS A 123 16.80 -9.36 24.89
C LYS A 123 16.53 -8.82 23.48
N ARG A 124 15.28 -8.46 23.19
CA ARG A 124 14.89 -7.82 21.94
C ARG A 124 15.78 -6.60 21.70
N PRO A 125 16.41 -6.47 20.52
CA PRO A 125 17.19 -5.29 20.20
C PRO A 125 16.28 -4.05 20.29
N PRO A 126 16.75 -2.94 20.88
CA PRO A 126 15.91 -1.75 21.01
C PRO A 126 15.49 -1.27 19.62
N GLU A 127 14.19 -1.04 19.43
CA GLU A 127 13.70 -0.25 18.31
C GLU A 127 14.25 1.17 18.48
N ASN A 128 14.86 1.73 17.42
CA ASN A 128 15.43 3.07 17.52
C ASN A 128 14.32 4.09 17.79
N ASP A 129 14.38 4.74 18.95
CA ASP A 129 13.36 5.68 19.41
C ASP A 129 13.50 7.02 18.68
N PHE A 130 12.59 7.31 17.75
CA PHE A 130 12.59 8.56 16.97
C PHE A 130 12.11 9.78 17.77
N ARG A 131 12.08 9.74 19.10
CA ARG A 131 11.61 10.89 19.92
C ARG A 131 12.61 12.04 19.92
N ASN A 132 13.91 11.72 19.88
CA ASN A 132 14.98 12.71 20.04
C ASN A 132 15.64 13.09 18.71
N PHE A 133 14.93 12.94 17.58
CA PHE A 133 15.55 13.09 16.25
C PHE A 133 16.07 14.51 16.00
N ILE A 134 15.46 15.54 16.61
CA ILE A 134 15.85 16.96 16.49
C ILE A 134 17.24 17.18 17.08
N PHE A 135 17.46 16.84 18.35
CA PHE A 135 18.77 17.01 18.99
C PHE A 135 19.79 15.99 18.56
N ALA A 136 19.35 14.78 18.19
CA ALA A 136 20.26 13.72 17.77
C ALA A 136 20.97 14.03 16.44
N THR A 137 20.45 14.95 15.61
CA THR A 137 21.09 15.38 14.34
C THR A 137 22.54 15.80 14.52
N PHE A 138 22.83 16.48 15.64
CA PHE A 138 24.15 16.94 16.03
C PHE A 138 24.56 16.30 17.36
N THR A 139 25.86 16.08 17.53
CA THR A 139 26.39 15.65 18.82
C THR A 139 26.28 16.79 19.83
N THR A 140 26.19 16.45 21.12
CA THR A 140 26.18 17.45 22.20
C THR A 140 27.40 18.36 22.15
N GLU A 141 28.56 17.81 21.77
CA GLU A 141 29.80 18.57 21.55
C GLU A 141 29.61 19.66 20.49
N LEU A 142 28.98 19.34 19.35
CA LEU A 142 28.77 20.31 18.28
C LEU A 142 27.78 21.41 18.72
N TRP A 143 26.73 21.06 19.47
CA TRP A 143 25.82 22.06 20.05
C TRP A 143 26.55 23.05 20.96
N MET A 144 27.49 22.56 21.78
CA MET A 144 28.31 23.41 22.64
C MET A 144 29.25 24.31 21.83
N VAL A 145 29.83 23.79 20.74
CA VAL A 145 30.65 24.60 19.82
C VAL A 145 29.82 25.69 19.16
N ILE A 146 28.61 25.38 18.68
CA ILE A 146 27.70 26.39 18.11
C ILE A 146 27.34 27.46 19.15
N LEU A 147 27.03 27.07 20.39
CA LEU A 147 26.75 28.06 21.44
C LEU A 147 27.97 28.95 21.72
N SER A 148 29.17 28.36 21.76
CA SER A 148 30.41 29.10 21.97
C SER A 148 30.71 30.08 20.83
N THR A 149 30.50 29.68 19.57
CA THR A 149 30.75 30.57 18.42
C THR A 149 29.78 31.75 18.41
N ILE A 150 28.52 31.55 18.80
CA ILE A 150 27.53 32.62 18.92
C ILE A 150 28.01 33.68 19.91
N ILE A 151 28.44 33.26 21.10
CA ILE A 151 28.92 34.18 22.14
C ILE A 151 30.15 34.96 21.65
N VAL A 152 31.11 34.28 21.02
CA VAL A 152 32.34 34.91 20.50
C VAL A 152 32.02 35.96 19.42
N VAL A 153 31.11 35.65 18.49
CA VAL A 153 30.69 36.59 17.45
C VAL A 153 29.92 37.77 18.05
N SER A 154 29.02 37.55 19.02
CA SER A 154 28.29 38.64 19.68
C SER A 154 29.26 39.61 20.37
N LEU A 155 30.31 39.09 21.01
CA LEU A 155 31.37 39.90 21.62
C LEU A 155 32.19 40.64 20.56
N MET A 156 32.59 39.96 19.49
CA MET A 156 33.34 40.58 18.39
C MET A 156 32.55 41.74 17.76
N ARG A 157 31.25 41.57 17.54
CA ARG A 157 30.37 42.65 17.06
C ARG A 157 30.24 43.78 18.05
N PHE A 158 30.10 43.48 19.33
CA PHE A 158 30.06 44.51 20.37
C PHE A 158 31.33 45.38 20.35
N PHE A 159 32.51 44.76 20.19
CA PHE A 159 33.76 45.50 20.04
C PHE A 159 33.81 46.32 18.74
N CYS A 160 33.43 45.74 17.60
CA CYS A 160 33.35 46.48 16.34
C CYS A 160 32.38 47.68 16.44
N ALA A 161 31.25 47.51 17.14
CA ALA A 161 30.26 48.56 17.34
C ALA A 161 30.71 49.66 18.31
N LEU A 162 31.68 49.40 19.21
CA LEU A 162 32.25 50.42 20.09
C LEU A 162 33.35 51.25 19.43
N TYR A 163 34.17 50.62 18.58
CA TYR A 163 35.36 51.27 18.02
C TYR A 163 35.14 51.86 16.63
N TRP A 164 34.24 51.29 15.83
CA TRP A 164 34.13 51.61 14.40
C TRP A 164 32.76 52.18 13.99
N ASP A 165 31.74 52.00 14.82
CA ASP A 165 30.36 52.39 14.52
C ASP A 165 29.92 53.45 15.54
N SER A 166 29.68 54.69 15.10
CA SER A 166 29.34 55.81 15.97
C SER A 166 27.88 55.75 16.46
N ARG A 167 27.47 54.63 17.07
CA ARG A 167 26.12 54.45 17.61
C ARG A 167 25.94 55.25 18.90
N VAL A 168 24.96 56.14 18.94
CA VAL A 168 24.62 56.93 20.13
C VAL A 168 23.74 56.10 21.07
N GLY A 169 24.31 55.63 22.18
CA GLY A 169 23.60 54.88 23.20
C GLY A 169 24.48 54.52 24.41
N THR A 170 23.86 54.13 25.53
CA THR A 170 24.61 53.58 26.67
C THR A 170 25.31 52.27 26.30
N ARG A 171 26.52 52.01 26.83
CA ARG A 171 27.31 50.79 26.54
C ARG A 171 26.51 49.48 26.68
N LEU A 172 25.58 49.41 27.64
CA LEU A 172 24.69 48.27 27.83
C LEU A 172 23.69 48.07 26.66
N ASN A 173 23.13 49.16 26.13
CA ASN A 173 22.18 49.09 25.01
C ASN A 173 22.87 48.61 23.72
N ILE A 174 24.13 49.04 23.51
CA ILE A 174 24.97 48.60 22.38
C ILE A 174 25.32 47.11 22.51
N TYR A 175 25.57 46.62 23.73
CA TYR A 175 25.78 45.20 23.98
C TYR A 175 24.52 44.36 23.69
N THR A 176 23.37 44.79 24.22
CA THR A 176 22.10 44.06 24.01
C THR A 176 21.68 44.06 22.54
N SER A 177 21.87 45.16 21.81
CA SER A 177 21.59 45.20 20.38
C SER A 177 22.52 44.27 19.61
N SER A 178 23.82 44.27 19.92
CA SER A 178 24.81 43.38 19.26
C SER A 178 24.46 41.90 19.45
N VAL A 179 24.03 41.51 20.65
CA VAL A 179 23.58 40.14 20.95
C VAL A 179 22.29 39.81 20.18
N LEU A 180 21.27 40.67 20.25
CA LEU A 180 19.99 40.44 19.55
C LEU A 180 20.15 40.35 18.03
N GLU A 181 21.00 41.19 17.45
CA GLU A 181 21.32 41.17 16.02
C GLU A 181 21.99 39.84 15.63
N THR A 182 22.97 39.34 16.41
CA THR A 182 23.57 38.02 16.13
C THR A 182 22.56 36.88 16.16
N PHE A 183 21.71 36.84 17.19
CA PHE A 183 20.65 35.84 17.28
C PHE A 183 19.64 35.99 16.13
N GLY A 184 19.34 37.22 15.72
CA GLY A 184 18.47 37.51 14.58
C GLY A 184 19.00 36.91 13.27
N ILE A 185 20.29 37.09 12.97
CA ILE A 185 20.92 36.53 11.76
C ILE A 185 20.88 34.99 11.78
N ILE A 186 21.20 34.38 12.92
CA ILE A 186 21.19 32.92 13.11
C ILE A 186 19.79 32.34 12.91
N LEU A 187 18.75 33.03 13.42
CA LEU A 187 17.35 32.64 13.28
C LEU A 187 16.74 33.05 11.93
N LYS A 188 17.54 33.60 11.00
CA LYS A 188 17.09 34.12 9.69
C LYS A 188 15.99 35.18 9.82
N GLN A 189 16.03 35.97 10.89
CA GLN A 189 15.14 37.11 11.11
C GLN A 189 15.77 38.37 10.52
N ARG A 190 14.92 39.35 10.18
CA ARG A 190 15.39 40.61 9.60
C ARG A 190 16.13 41.41 10.67
N VAL A 191 17.37 41.79 10.34
CA VAL A 191 18.24 42.61 11.19
C VAL A 191 18.46 43.97 10.52
N GLN A 192 18.84 44.98 11.30
CA GLN A 192 19.16 46.32 10.81
C GLN A 192 20.41 46.28 9.93
N ASP A 193 20.41 47.03 8.83
CA ASP A 193 21.52 47.03 7.86
C ASP A 193 22.78 47.63 8.50
N PRO A 194 23.95 46.96 8.38
CA PRO A 194 25.21 47.47 8.90
C PRO A 194 25.66 48.73 8.16
N THR A 195 26.15 49.72 8.90
CA THR A 195 26.65 51.00 8.40
C THR A 195 28.13 50.95 8.02
N ALA A 196 28.92 50.06 8.63
CA ALA A 196 30.37 49.96 8.43
C ALA A 196 30.79 48.76 7.55
N ALA A 197 31.79 48.97 6.69
CA ALA A 197 32.29 47.95 5.76
C ALA A 197 32.89 46.70 6.48
N SER A 198 33.54 46.88 7.63
CA SER A 198 34.08 45.79 8.45
C SER A 198 32.96 44.90 9.02
N THR A 199 31.86 45.52 9.46
CA THR A 199 30.69 44.79 9.96
C THR A 199 29.91 44.09 8.84
N MET A 200 29.86 44.68 7.64
CA MET A 200 29.27 44.05 6.44
C MET A 200 29.99 42.76 6.06
N LEU A 201 31.33 42.77 6.05
CA LEU A 201 32.12 41.57 5.74
C LEU A 201 31.91 40.47 6.79
N LEU A 202 31.96 40.83 8.08
CA LEU A 202 31.72 39.90 9.17
C LEU A 202 30.32 39.27 9.09
N GLU A 203 29.29 40.06 8.74
CA GLU A 203 27.93 39.57 8.51
C GLU A 203 27.83 38.65 7.31
N GLY A 204 28.46 39.00 6.19
CA GLY A 204 28.47 38.18 4.99
C GLY A 204 29.03 36.78 5.27
N PHE A 205 30.16 36.69 5.98
CA PHE A 205 30.75 35.41 6.38
C PHE A 205 29.85 34.64 7.35
N LEU A 206 29.21 35.32 8.30
CA LEU A 206 28.33 34.67 9.26
C LEU A 206 27.04 34.13 8.61
N ILE A 207 26.44 34.89 7.69
CA ILE A 207 25.27 34.45 6.93
C ILE A 207 25.61 33.21 6.09
N LEU A 208 26.77 33.23 5.41
CA LEU A 208 27.22 32.09 4.62
C LEU A 208 27.48 30.85 5.50
N GLY A 209 28.17 31.03 6.62
CA GLY A 209 28.43 29.95 7.59
C GLY A 209 27.13 29.35 8.16
N MET A 210 26.18 30.20 8.55
CA MET A 210 24.87 29.76 9.07
C MET A 210 24.00 29.10 8.01
N MET A 211 24.10 29.54 6.75
CA MET A 211 23.42 28.89 5.62
C MET A 211 23.89 27.44 5.45
N VAL A 212 25.22 27.20 5.50
CA VAL A 212 25.80 25.85 5.41
C VAL A 212 25.36 24.97 6.59
N ILE A 213 25.44 25.49 7.82
CA ILE A 213 25.04 24.74 9.02
C ILE A 213 23.54 24.38 8.97
N THR A 214 22.68 25.32 8.56
CA THR A 214 21.24 25.07 8.45
C THR A 214 20.94 24.03 7.36
N GLN A 215 21.62 24.11 6.23
CA GLN A 215 21.44 23.15 5.14
C GLN A 215 21.87 21.75 5.57
N TYR A 216 23.01 21.61 6.25
CA TYR A 216 23.48 20.34 6.78
C TYR A 216 22.55 19.77 7.85
N TYR A 217 22.07 20.62 8.76
CA TYR A 217 21.09 20.22 9.77
C TYR A 217 19.82 19.66 9.12
N GLN A 218 19.29 20.35 8.09
CA GLN A 218 18.10 19.91 7.36
C GLN A 218 18.33 18.59 6.61
N THR A 219 19.44 18.43 5.90
CA THR A 219 19.74 17.19 5.16
C THR A 219 19.98 16.01 6.10
N SER A 220 20.70 16.21 7.19
CA SER A 220 20.94 15.19 8.21
C SER A 220 19.63 14.78 8.91
N MET A 221 18.79 15.75 9.30
CA MET A 221 17.47 15.49 9.87
C MET A 221 16.58 14.69 8.91
N ASN A 222 16.51 15.13 7.65
CA ASN A 222 15.73 14.44 6.62
C ASN A 222 16.25 13.03 6.38
N SER A 223 17.57 12.82 6.33
CA SER A 223 18.16 11.49 6.13
C SER A 223 17.73 10.51 7.22
N ARG A 224 17.72 10.95 8.49
CA ARG A 224 17.30 10.14 9.65
C ARG A 224 15.80 9.87 9.69
N LEU A 225 14.99 10.79 9.15
CA LEU A 225 13.55 10.60 8.98
C LEU A 225 13.24 9.64 7.81
N THR A 226 14.04 9.67 6.76
CA THR A 226 13.86 8.80 5.57
C THR A 226 14.38 7.38 5.77
N ALA A 227 15.49 7.21 6.48
CA ALA A 227 16.13 5.93 6.71
C ALA A 227 16.38 5.74 8.21
N PRO A 228 15.46 5.04 8.91
CA PRO A 228 15.71 4.63 10.28
C PRO A 228 16.99 3.80 10.37
N PRO A 229 17.82 4.00 11.39
CA PRO A 229 18.85 3.03 11.70
C PRO A 229 18.19 1.68 12.01
N THR A 230 18.68 0.61 11.40
CA THR A 230 18.17 -0.74 11.62
C THR A 230 18.51 -1.21 13.03
N SER A 231 17.57 -1.88 13.70
CA SER A 231 17.85 -2.66 14.90
C SER A 231 18.68 -3.87 14.50
N LYS A 232 20.00 -3.71 14.44
CA LYS A 232 20.92 -4.82 14.12
C LYS A 232 20.88 -5.83 15.25
N VAL A 233 20.51 -7.06 14.92
CA VAL A 233 20.64 -8.22 15.81
C VAL A 233 22.13 -8.40 16.16
N PRO A 234 22.48 -8.67 17.43
CA PRO A 234 23.88 -8.63 17.89
C PRO A 234 24.77 -9.70 17.23
N PHE A 235 24.19 -10.85 16.87
CA PHE A 235 24.85 -11.95 16.18
C PHE A 235 23.81 -12.86 15.50
N LEU A 236 24.23 -13.66 14.53
CA LEU A 236 23.39 -14.67 13.87
C LEU A 236 23.96 -16.09 13.99
N HIS A 237 25.29 -16.21 14.12
CA HIS A 237 26.01 -17.48 14.11
C HIS A 237 26.81 -17.68 15.40
N GLN A 238 27.06 -18.93 15.77
CA GLN A 238 27.85 -19.29 16.94
C GLN A 238 29.24 -18.63 16.96
N ASN A 239 29.91 -18.49 15.82
CA ASN A 239 31.22 -17.83 15.74
C ASN A 239 31.17 -16.39 16.28
N GLN A 240 30.16 -15.64 15.87
CA GLN A 240 29.96 -14.25 16.31
C GLN A 240 29.60 -14.18 17.79
N LEU A 241 28.83 -15.14 18.30
CA LEU A 241 28.55 -15.25 19.73
C LEU A 241 29.84 -15.51 20.52
N ILE A 242 30.69 -16.44 20.09
CA ILE A 242 31.96 -16.74 20.74
C ILE A 242 32.85 -15.47 20.78
N ASP A 243 32.92 -14.71 19.69
CA ASP A 243 33.67 -13.44 19.64
C ASP A 243 33.14 -12.41 20.66
N LEU A 244 31.83 -12.39 20.94
CA LEU A 244 31.22 -11.53 21.95
C LEU A 244 31.49 -12.01 23.38
N LEU A 245 31.50 -13.32 23.59
CA LEU A 245 31.84 -13.94 24.87
C LEU A 245 33.32 -13.73 25.22
N GLU A 246 34.22 -13.84 24.23
CA GLU A 246 35.66 -13.56 24.37
C GLU A 246 35.91 -12.10 24.80
N LYS A 247 35.14 -11.16 24.22
CA LYS A 247 35.23 -9.72 24.54
C LYS A 247 34.49 -9.33 25.83
N ARG A 248 33.90 -10.28 26.57
CA ARG A 248 33.03 -10.05 27.75
C ARG A 248 31.90 -9.04 27.50
N LYS A 249 31.41 -8.96 26.25
CA LYS A 249 30.24 -8.13 25.93
C LYS A 249 28.93 -8.82 26.33
N THR A 250 28.95 -10.15 26.35
CA THR A 250 27.82 -11.00 26.75
C THR A 250 28.34 -12.19 27.58
N TYR A 251 27.42 -12.93 28.20
CA TYR A 251 27.70 -14.17 28.94
C TYR A 251 26.55 -15.17 28.73
N LEU A 252 26.80 -16.45 28.96
CA LEU A 252 25.79 -17.50 28.83
C LEU A 252 25.01 -17.68 30.14
N THR A 253 23.73 -17.96 30.03
CA THR A 253 22.87 -18.30 31.19
C THR A 253 21.99 -19.51 30.89
N TYR A 254 21.83 -20.39 31.86
CA TYR A 254 21.04 -21.63 31.70
C TYR A 254 20.53 -22.17 33.05
N TYR A 255 19.67 -23.20 33.02
CA TYR A 255 19.15 -23.82 34.25
C TYR A 255 20.21 -24.64 35.00
N VAL A 256 21.04 -25.35 34.24
CA VAL A 256 22.07 -26.26 34.74
C VAL A 256 23.42 -25.85 34.16
N ASN A 257 24.51 -26.24 34.83
CA ASN A 257 25.85 -26.04 34.29
C ASN A 257 26.10 -27.01 33.13
N LEU A 258 25.73 -26.59 31.92
CA LEU A 258 25.85 -27.38 30.69
C LEU A 258 26.77 -26.65 29.71
N THR A 259 27.77 -27.36 29.18
CA THR A 259 28.67 -26.81 28.15
C THR A 259 27.94 -26.65 26.81
N LEU A 260 28.10 -25.49 26.19
CA LEU A 260 27.59 -25.21 24.84
C LEU A 260 28.24 -26.15 23.82
N GLU A 261 27.44 -26.91 23.07
CA GLU A 261 27.95 -27.78 21.99
C GLU A 261 28.52 -26.93 20.84
N GLY A 262 29.80 -27.13 20.51
CA GLY A 262 30.47 -26.43 19.40
C GLY A 262 30.10 -27.01 18.03
N SER A 263 29.74 -26.16 17.08
CA SER A 263 29.40 -26.56 15.69
C SER A 263 30.59 -27.14 14.90
N SER A 264 31.81 -26.85 15.35
CA SER A 264 33.06 -27.38 14.83
C SER A 264 33.97 -27.71 16.00
N GLU A 265 34.89 -28.65 15.82
CA GLU A 265 35.93 -28.97 16.81
C GLU A 265 36.73 -27.73 17.23
N GLN A 266 36.99 -26.80 16.30
CA GLN A 266 37.62 -25.51 16.61
C GLN A 266 36.76 -24.67 17.55
N ASN A 267 35.45 -24.62 17.32
CA ASN A 267 34.52 -23.86 18.16
C ASN A 267 34.37 -24.48 19.54
N ALA A 268 34.35 -25.82 19.65
CA ALA A 268 34.32 -26.51 20.93
C ALA A 268 35.55 -26.13 21.79
N ASN A 269 36.75 -26.19 21.21
CA ASN A 269 37.98 -25.78 21.88
C ASN A 269 37.98 -24.29 22.28
N ARG A 270 37.39 -23.41 21.45
CA ARG A 270 37.24 -21.98 21.77
C ARG A 270 36.28 -21.76 22.93
N ILE A 271 35.13 -22.43 22.93
CA ILE A 271 34.12 -22.35 24.00
C ILE A 271 34.74 -22.79 25.32
N ASP A 272 35.45 -23.92 25.35
CA ASP A 272 36.11 -24.42 26.56
C ASP A 272 37.12 -23.43 27.12
N ARG A 273 37.86 -22.73 26.24
CA ARG A 273 38.77 -21.66 26.65
C ARG A 273 38.02 -20.47 27.24
N VAL A 274 36.94 -20.03 26.60
CA VAL A 274 36.12 -18.89 27.02
C VAL A 274 35.47 -19.13 28.37
N LEU A 275 34.92 -20.33 28.58
CA LEU A 275 34.20 -20.69 29.81
C LEU A 275 35.08 -20.66 31.06
N ARG A 276 36.41 -20.81 30.92
CA ARG A 276 37.35 -20.68 32.06
C ARG A 276 37.37 -19.28 32.67
N TYR A 277 37.14 -18.23 31.88
CA TYR A 277 37.18 -16.83 32.35
C TYR A 277 35.86 -16.07 32.19
N ASN A 278 34.87 -16.65 31.51
CA ASN A 278 33.50 -16.14 31.39
C ASN A 278 32.52 -17.32 31.63
N PRO A 279 32.32 -17.73 32.89
CA PRO A 279 31.54 -18.93 33.23
C PRO A 279 30.03 -18.71 33.00
N ILE A 280 29.31 -19.83 32.86
CA ILE A 280 27.85 -19.83 32.66
C ILE A 280 27.16 -19.44 33.97
N VAL A 281 26.23 -18.48 33.89
CA VAL A 281 25.42 -18.06 35.03
C VAL A 281 24.19 -18.96 35.13
N THR A 282 24.16 -19.82 36.14
CA THR A 282 23.05 -20.74 36.37
C THR A 282 21.97 -20.16 37.28
N ARG A 283 20.70 -20.38 36.95
CA ARG A 283 19.54 -20.00 37.79
C ARG A 283 18.48 -21.09 37.73
N SER A 284 17.88 -21.41 38.88
CA SER A 284 16.83 -22.43 38.98
C SER A 284 15.45 -21.91 38.56
N LYS A 285 15.19 -20.60 38.73
CA LYS A 285 13.89 -19.98 38.40
C LYS A 285 13.94 -19.28 37.04
N GLU A 286 12.90 -19.46 36.24
CA GLU A 286 12.73 -18.81 34.92
C GLU A 286 12.76 -17.27 35.02
N SER A 287 12.10 -16.70 36.04
CA SER A 287 12.06 -15.24 36.25
C SER A 287 13.44 -14.62 36.48
N ASP A 288 14.36 -15.36 37.10
CA ASP A 288 15.73 -14.92 37.31
C ASP A 288 16.56 -15.04 36.03
N LEU A 289 16.35 -16.09 35.21
CA LEU A 289 16.95 -16.19 33.88
C LEU A 289 16.53 -15.05 32.97
N ILE A 290 15.23 -14.71 32.94
CA ILE A 290 14.71 -13.57 32.17
C ILE A 290 15.37 -12.26 32.62
N ARG A 291 15.66 -12.11 33.92
CA ARG A 291 16.37 -10.95 34.45
C ARG A 291 17.82 -10.89 33.96
N GLU A 292 18.54 -12.01 33.93
CA GLU A 292 19.90 -12.05 33.38
C GLU A 292 19.90 -11.79 31.86
N MET A 293 18.94 -12.35 31.12
CA MET A 293 18.77 -12.05 29.69
C MET A 293 18.53 -10.55 29.43
N LYS A 294 17.71 -9.89 30.26
CA LYS A 294 17.46 -8.45 30.17
C LYS A 294 18.70 -7.58 30.47
N LYS A 295 19.67 -8.11 31.23
CA LYS A 295 20.97 -7.46 31.48
C LYS A 295 22.01 -7.73 30.37
N GLY A 296 21.72 -8.61 29.41
CA GLY A 296 22.64 -8.96 28.32
C GLY A 296 23.16 -10.41 28.34
N GLY A 297 22.61 -11.26 29.22
CA GLY A 297 22.85 -12.70 29.15
C GLY A 297 22.20 -13.34 27.93
N VAL A 298 22.81 -14.41 27.41
CA VAL A 298 22.31 -15.20 26.28
C VAL A 298 21.87 -16.56 26.81
N PHE A 299 20.60 -16.89 26.61
CA PHE A 299 20.10 -18.23 26.94
C PHE A 299 20.25 -19.13 25.73
N TYR A 300 20.98 -20.23 25.91
CA TYR A 300 21.22 -21.23 24.87
C TYR A 300 20.25 -22.39 25.02
N SER A 301 19.65 -22.84 23.91
CA SER A 301 18.83 -24.05 23.88
C SER A 301 18.83 -24.65 22.48
N THR A 302 18.31 -25.87 22.35
CA THR A 302 17.82 -26.38 21.06
C THR A 302 16.31 -26.21 20.99
N TYR A 303 15.78 -25.93 19.80
CA TYR A 303 14.34 -25.77 19.60
C TYR A 303 13.91 -26.29 18.23
N ASP A 304 12.64 -26.66 18.10
CA ASP A 304 12.09 -27.19 16.85
C ASP A 304 12.11 -26.12 15.74
N ILE A 305 12.68 -26.49 14.58
CA ILE A 305 12.77 -25.63 13.40
C ILE A 305 11.37 -25.22 12.91
N GLU A 306 10.36 -26.07 13.08
CA GLU A 306 9.01 -25.78 12.61
C GLU A 306 8.32 -24.69 13.42
N PHE A 307 8.63 -24.62 14.72
CA PHE A 307 8.13 -23.59 15.60
C PHE A 307 8.87 -22.25 15.43
N VAL A 308 10.12 -22.26 14.92
CA VAL A 308 10.94 -21.07 14.66
C VAL A 308 11.47 -21.12 13.21
N PRO A 309 10.59 -20.92 12.20
CA PRO A 309 10.99 -21.07 10.80
C PRO A 309 12.01 -20.02 10.36
N GLN A 310 11.93 -18.80 10.90
CA GLN A 310 12.77 -17.68 10.51
C GLN A 310 14.04 -17.63 11.36
N PRO A 311 15.17 -17.13 10.83
CA PRO A 311 16.41 -16.97 11.59
C PRO A 311 16.27 -16.09 12.84
N VAL A 312 15.35 -15.12 12.82
CA VAL A 312 15.03 -14.29 13.99
C VAL A 312 13.51 -14.24 14.16
N SER A 313 13.05 -14.60 15.35
CA SER A 313 11.62 -14.64 15.68
C SER A 313 11.39 -14.05 17.08
N SER A 314 10.18 -13.56 17.33
CA SER A 314 9.83 -13.07 18.67
C SER A 314 9.56 -14.25 19.60
N TRP A 315 10.33 -14.39 20.68
CA TRP A 315 10.10 -15.43 21.69
C TRP A 315 8.89 -15.10 22.56
N ASP A 316 8.93 -13.91 23.17
CA ASP A 316 7.83 -13.33 23.94
C ASP A 316 7.84 -11.79 23.78
N LYS A 317 6.76 -11.26 23.19
CA LYS A 317 6.61 -9.82 22.96
C LYS A 317 6.43 -9.03 24.27
N LYS A 318 5.75 -9.61 25.27
CA LYS A 318 5.47 -8.93 26.55
C LYS A 318 6.73 -8.79 27.39
N GLN A 319 7.56 -9.82 27.39
CA GLN A 319 8.84 -9.81 28.09
C GLN A 319 9.96 -9.11 27.32
N GLY A 320 9.76 -8.88 26.01
CA GLY A 320 10.74 -8.21 25.15
C GLY A 320 11.93 -9.13 24.82
N LEU A 321 11.66 -10.38 24.48
CA LEU A 321 12.66 -11.40 24.16
C LEU A 321 12.55 -11.84 22.70
N THR A 322 13.71 -12.03 22.08
CA THR A 322 13.88 -12.46 20.69
C THR A 322 14.68 -13.75 20.68
N VAL A 323 14.28 -14.68 19.82
CA VAL A 323 15.02 -15.93 19.57
C VAL A 323 15.74 -15.83 18.23
N ILE A 324 17.01 -16.21 18.23
CA ILE A 324 17.88 -16.28 17.06
C ILE A 324 18.13 -17.77 16.79
N ARG A 325 17.68 -18.25 15.64
CA ARG A 325 17.98 -19.61 15.16
C ARG A 325 19.27 -19.59 14.36
N ASP A 326 20.26 -20.34 14.84
CA ASP A 326 21.54 -20.46 14.17
C ASP A 326 21.41 -21.36 12.95
N THR A 327 21.40 -20.79 11.76
CA THR A 327 21.27 -21.57 10.50
C THR A 327 22.48 -22.46 10.23
N THR A 328 23.62 -22.15 10.84
CA THR A 328 24.87 -22.93 10.76
C THR A 328 25.09 -23.82 11.98
N GLY A 329 24.18 -23.76 12.95
CA GLY A 329 24.26 -24.54 14.18
C GLY A 329 23.96 -26.03 13.96
N ILE A 330 24.27 -26.83 14.99
CA ILE A 330 24.03 -28.28 14.97
C ILE A 330 22.53 -28.56 14.82
N VAL A 331 22.20 -29.45 13.89
CA VAL A 331 20.84 -29.97 13.70
C VAL A 331 20.77 -31.34 14.36
N SER A 332 19.89 -31.46 15.35
CA SER A 332 19.59 -32.69 16.06
C SER A 332 18.32 -33.32 15.50
N TYR A 333 18.42 -34.59 15.10
CA TYR A 333 17.30 -35.39 14.65
C TYR A 333 16.65 -36.10 15.83
N VAL A 334 15.32 -36.06 15.91
CA VAL A 334 14.56 -36.68 17.01
C VAL A 334 13.58 -37.70 16.43
N ALA A 335 13.57 -38.89 17.02
CA ALA A 335 12.80 -40.05 16.55
C ALA A 335 12.33 -40.93 17.71
N PHE A 336 11.35 -41.79 17.46
CA PHE A 336 10.94 -42.80 18.44
C PHE A 336 11.97 -43.92 18.53
N GLY A 337 12.27 -44.33 19.76
CA GLY A 337 13.15 -45.46 20.05
C GLY A 337 12.39 -46.79 20.08
N PHE A 338 12.99 -47.84 19.56
CA PHE A 338 12.54 -49.22 19.62
C PHE A 338 13.61 -50.07 20.29
N SER A 339 13.18 -51.10 21.01
CA SER A 339 14.10 -52.02 21.67
C SER A 339 15.06 -52.66 20.65
N ILE A 340 16.30 -52.93 21.08
CA ILE A 340 17.36 -53.42 20.20
C ILE A 340 17.02 -54.77 19.54
N SER A 341 16.25 -55.61 20.25
CA SER A 341 15.79 -56.91 19.77
C SER A 341 14.76 -56.81 18.63
N ASN A 342 14.06 -55.67 18.50
CA ASN A 342 12.85 -55.52 17.70
C ASN A 342 13.02 -54.72 16.40
N ARG A 343 14.11 -54.97 15.65
CA ARG A 343 14.41 -54.27 14.37
C ARG A 343 13.30 -54.36 13.32
N LYS A 344 12.68 -55.53 13.16
CA LYS A 344 11.61 -55.77 12.17
C LYS A 344 10.39 -54.89 12.47
N LEU A 345 10.07 -54.70 13.74
CA LEU A 345 8.94 -53.90 14.19
C LEU A 345 9.18 -52.42 13.85
N CYS A 346 10.38 -51.91 14.10
CA CYS A 346 10.78 -50.56 13.70
C CYS A 346 10.68 -50.33 12.17
N GLN A 347 11.06 -51.31 11.34
CA GLN A 347 10.94 -51.19 9.88
C GLN A 347 9.48 -51.10 9.40
N LEU A 348 8.59 -51.90 9.98
CA LEU A 348 7.15 -51.84 9.67
C LEU A 348 6.53 -50.52 10.16
N PHE A 349 6.91 -50.07 11.35
CA PHE A 349 6.52 -48.76 11.87
C PHE A 349 6.94 -47.63 10.93
N ASN A 350 8.20 -47.66 10.46
CA ASN A 350 8.73 -46.69 9.51
C ASN A 350 7.94 -46.65 8.19
N LYS A 351 7.50 -47.81 7.67
CA LYS A 351 6.70 -47.87 6.44
C LYS A 351 5.33 -47.19 6.59
N ALA A 352 4.71 -47.28 7.77
CA ALA A 352 3.46 -46.58 8.07
C ALA A 352 3.68 -45.10 8.41
N LEU A 353 4.73 -44.79 9.19
CA LEU A 353 5.12 -43.44 9.55
C LEU A 353 5.38 -42.58 8.30
N LEU A 354 6.03 -43.12 7.26
CA LEU A 354 6.25 -42.42 5.99
C LEU A 354 4.96 -41.91 5.32
N LYS A 355 3.81 -42.55 5.56
CA LYS A 355 2.52 -42.11 5.01
C LYS A 355 1.99 -40.86 5.71
N ILE A 356 2.29 -40.70 7.00
CA ILE A 356 1.81 -39.57 7.82
C ILE A 356 2.87 -38.48 8.01
N LEU A 357 4.14 -38.76 7.70
CA LEU A 357 5.27 -37.87 7.94
C LEU A 357 5.05 -36.43 7.41
N PRO A 358 4.45 -36.19 6.23
CA PRO A 358 4.16 -34.82 5.76
C PRO A 358 3.14 -34.07 6.60
N GLY A 359 2.28 -34.77 7.36
CA GLY A 359 1.25 -34.21 8.23
C GLY A 359 1.69 -34.03 9.68
N VAL A 360 2.81 -34.61 10.11
CA VAL A 360 3.37 -34.47 11.46
C VAL A 360 3.48 -32.99 11.91
N PRO A 361 3.92 -32.04 11.06
CA PRO A 361 4.01 -30.62 11.44
C PRO A 361 2.66 -29.99 11.79
N GLN A 362 1.58 -30.46 11.16
CA GLN A 362 0.23 -29.99 11.44
C GLN A 362 -0.31 -30.57 12.75
N ILE A 363 0.08 -31.81 13.08
CA ILE A 363 -0.27 -32.47 14.34
C ILE A 363 0.43 -31.75 15.51
N THR A 364 1.73 -31.48 15.39
CA THR A 364 2.51 -30.79 16.43
C THR A 364 2.10 -29.34 16.65
N LEU A 365 1.63 -28.65 15.60
CA LEU A 365 1.06 -27.30 15.67
C LEU A 365 -0.46 -27.28 15.95
N GLY A 366 -1.06 -28.43 16.25
CA GLY A 366 -2.47 -28.55 16.58
C GLY A 366 -2.89 -27.66 17.76
N PRO A 367 -4.16 -27.24 17.83
CA PRO A 367 -4.64 -26.33 18.86
C PRO A 367 -4.48 -26.91 20.27
N GLY A 368 -3.51 -26.37 21.02
CA GLY A 368 -3.20 -26.80 22.39
C GLY A 368 -1.89 -27.56 22.56
N TYR A 369 -1.14 -27.82 21.49
CA TYR A 369 0.21 -28.38 21.55
C TYR A 369 1.27 -27.29 21.35
N GLY A 370 1.84 -27.17 20.14
CA GLY A 370 2.85 -26.18 19.80
C GLY A 370 2.27 -24.87 19.27
N THR A 371 3.00 -23.77 19.46
CA THR A 371 2.71 -22.48 18.81
C THR A 371 3.91 -22.02 18.00
N LYS A 372 3.65 -21.63 16.75
CA LYS A 372 4.66 -21.08 15.87
C LYS A 372 5.03 -19.66 16.31
N LYS A 373 6.32 -19.42 16.54
CA LYS A 373 6.83 -18.11 16.93
C LYS A 373 6.76 -17.16 15.73
N PRO A 374 6.18 -15.96 15.87
CA PRO A 374 6.07 -15.03 14.76
C PRO A 374 7.45 -14.51 14.37
N ALA A 375 7.64 -14.36 13.06
CA ALA A 375 8.83 -13.75 12.49
C ALA A 375 9.04 -12.35 13.07
N GLU A 376 10.30 -12.01 13.34
CA GLU A 376 10.68 -10.64 13.61
C GLU A 376 11.09 -10.02 12.27
N ASP A 377 10.41 -8.95 11.85
CA ASP A 377 10.68 -8.30 10.56
C ASP A 377 12.07 -7.66 10.58
N ILE A 378 13.08 -8.40 10.12
CA ILE A 378 14.42 -7.86 9.87
C ILE A 378 14.43 -7.01 8.59
N ASN A 379 13.48 -7.27 7.68
CA ASN A 379 13.33 -6.54 6.43
C ASN A 379 12.56 -5.24 6.67
N ILE A 380 13.24 -4.12 6.41
CA ILE A 380 12.73 -2.77 6.55
C ILE A 380 11.59 -2.56 5.54
N GLN A 381 10.34 -2.82 5.93
CA GLN A 381 9.24 -2.20 5.20
C GLN A 381 9.27 -0.71 5.53
N VAL A 382 9.44 0.13 4.50
CA VAL A 382 9.40 1.59 4.63
C VAL A 382 7.96 1.99 4.97
N LYS A 383 7.60 1.88 6.24
CA LYS A 383 6.30 2.33 6.74
C LYS A 383 6.37 3.85 6.85
N ARG A 384 5.60 4.54 5.98
CA ARG A 384 5.36 5.98 6.15
C ARG A 384 4.63 6.19 7.46
N THR A 385 5.37 6.58 8.50
CA THR A 385 4.80 6.97 9.80
C THR A 385 4.63 8.47 9.82
N THR A 386 3.45 8.93 10.24
CA THR A 386 3.22 10.36 10.44
C THR A 386 3.85 10.79 11.76
N LEU A 387 4.53 11.94 11.76
CA LEU A 387 5.12 12.49 12.98
C LEU A 387 3.99 12.87 13.96
N SER A 388 3.90 12.11 15.05
CA SER A 388 2.96 12.39 16.15
C SER A 388 3.44 13.56 17.00
N LEU A 389 2.53 14.51 17.24
CA LEU A 389 2.76 15.67 18.09
C LEU A 389 3.08 15.28 19.55
N LYS A 390 2.44 14.21 20.06
CA LYS A 390 2.56 13.74 21.44
C LYS A 390 3.79 12.88 21.71
N ARG A 391 4.37 12.25 20.68
CA ARG A 391 5.52 11.34 20.85
C ARG A 391 6.81 11.94 20.30
N HIS A 392 6.80 12.48 19.08
CA HIS A 392 8.04 12.90 18.40
C HIS A 392 8.37 14.38 18.58
N LEU A 393 7.37 15.25 18.78
CA LEU A 393 7.58 16.69 18.95
C LEU A 393 7.44 17.17 20.40
N GLU A 394 7.26 16.25 21.35
CA GLU A 394 7.07 16.54 22.78
C GLU A 394 8.18 17.46 23.34
N GLN A 395 9.44 17.20 22.96
CA GLN A 395 10.59 17.97 23.42
C GLN A 395 10.54 19.45 22.99
N LEU A 396 10.00 19.75 21.80
CA LEU A 396 9.90 21.13 21.31
C LEU A 396 8.85 21.90 22.12
N PHE A 397 7.72 21.26 22.44
CA PHE A 397 6.71 21.85 23.33
C PHE A 397 7.23 22.01 24.74
N PHE A 398 8.01 21.04 25.25
CA PHE A 398 8.66 21.15 26.54
C PHE A 398 9.62 22.35 26.59
N ILE A 399 10.47 22.52 25.58
CA ILE A 399 11.39 23.67 25.50
C ILE A 399 10.62 24.98 25.40
N PHE A 400 9.56 25.04 24.59
CA PHE A 400 8.74 26.24 24.45
C PHE A 400 8.06 26.63 25.76
N THR A 401 7.49 25.66 26.48
CA THR A 401 6.80 25.91 27.77
C THR A 401 7.78 26.32 28.86
N VAL A 402 8.95 25.67 28.95
CA VAL A 402 10.02 26.07 29.87
C VAL A 402 10.53 27.48 29.53
N SER A 403 10.72 27.79 28.25
CA SER A 403 11.17 29.13 27.81
C SER A 403 10.14 30.21 28.13
N LEU A 404 8.85 29.94 27.91
CA LEU A 404 7.76 30.85 28.25
C LEU A 404 7.72 31.12 29.77
N ALA A 405 7.89 30.08 30.58
CA ALA A 405 7.95 30.19 32.04
C ALA A 405 9.13 31.08 32.48
N ILE A 406 10.32 30.86 31.90
CA ILE A 406 11.50 31.70 32.17
C ILE A 406 11.23 33.16 31.78
N CYS A 407 10.66 33.42 30.60
CA CYS A 407 10.31 34.78 30.16
C CYS A 407 9.33 35.47 31.12
N ILE A 408 8.31 34.75 31.61
CA ILE A 408 7.36 35.29 32.59
C ILE A 408 8.06 35.62 33.91
N VAL A 409 8.94 34.74 34.41
CA VAL A 409 9.70 34.98 35.64
C VAL A 409 10.62 36.20 35.49
N VAL A 410 11.33 36.31 34.37
CA VAL A 410 12.19 37.48 34.08
C VAL A 410 11.37 38.75 33.99
N PHE A 411 10.21 38.72 33.34
CA PHE A 411 9.32 39.89 33.23
C PHE A 411 8.76 40.32 34.60
N ILE A 412 8.37 39.36 35.44
CA ILE A 412 7.93 39.65 36.83
C ILE A 412 9.09 40.25 37.63
N PHE A 413 10.30 39.71 37.47
CA PHE A 413 11.49 40.22 38.12
C PHE A 413 11.83 41.64 37.66
N GLU A 414 11.72 41.93 36.36
CA GLU A 414 11.94 43.26 35.78
C GLU A 414 10.91 44.27 36.29
N ILE A 415 9.62 43.92 36.32
CA ILE A 415 8.57 44.76 36.90
C ILE A 415 8.83 45.02 38.39
N SER A 416 9.24 43.98 39.11
CA SER A 416 9.52 44.08 40.55
C SER A 416 10.72 44.97 40.81
N SER A 417 11.79 44.81 40.04
CA SER A 417 12.99 45.66 40.09
C SER A 417 12.67 47.10 39.70
N TYR A 418 11.88 47.32 38.65
CA TYR A 418 11.43 48.66 38.24
C TYR A 418 10.55 49.33 39.32
N LYS A 419 9.64 48.58 39.95
CA LYS A 419 8.83 49.09 41.05
C LYS A 419 9.67 49.39 42.28
N LEU A 420 10.64 48.55 42.63
CA LEU A 420 11.58 48.78 43.73
C LEU A 420 12.46 50.00 43.49
N ASP A 421 13.00 50.18 42.28
CA ASP A 421 13.77 51.37 41.91
C ASP A 421 12.90 52.64 41.90
N LYS A 422 11.65 52.55 41.43
CA LYS A 422 10.69 53.66 41.48
C LYS A 422 10.26 53.96 42.91
N TRP A 423 10.18 52.97 43.78
CA TRP A 423 9.89 53.11 45.21
C TRP A 423 11.06 53.75 45.94
N LYS A 424 12.30 53.28 45.75
CA LYS A 424 13.53 53.93 46.24
C LYS A 424 13.67 55.37 45.73
N LYS A 425 13.39 55.63 44.44
CA LYS A 425 13.37 57.01 43.89
C LYS A 425 12.28 57.87 44.51
N ARG A 426 11.10 57.31 44.85
CA ARG A 426 10.03 58.01 45.59
C ARG A 426 10.41 58.27 47.05
N GLU A 427 11.14 57.37 47.69
CA GLU A 427 11.66 57.54 49.05
C GLU A 427 12.72 58.64 49.09
N VAL A 428 13.63 58.69 48.12
CA VAL A 428 14.60 59.79 47.92
C VAL A 428 13.91 61.12 47.60
N TYR A 429 12.83 61.11 46.80
CA TYR A 429 12.03 62.29 46.47
C TYR A 429 11.20 62.80 47.67
N ASN A 430 10.73 61.90 48.54
CA ASN A 430 10.01 62.26 49.75
C ASN A 430 10.95 62.80 50.84
N VAL A 431 12.18 62.28 50.94
CA VAL A 431 13.24 62.81 51.82
C VAL A 431 13.71 64.21 51.39
N THR A 432 13.78 64.49 50.07
CA THR A 432 14.07 65.84 49.55
C THR A 432 12.87 66.79 49.62
N ARG A 433 11.63 66.27 49.62
CA ARG A 433 10.41 67.08 49.82
C ARG A 433 10.18 67.45 51.28
N SER A 434 10.55 66.62 52.26
CA SER A 434 10.57 67.01 53.68
C SER A 434 11.59 68.11 54.02
N ALA A 435 12.60 68.33 53.17
CA ALA A 435 13.57 69.42 53.32
C ALA A 435 13.12 70.75 52.66
N SER A 436 12.18 70.73 51.71
CA SER A 436 11.73 71.94 50.98
C SER A 436 10.36 72.48 51.41
N VAL A 437 9.66 71.80 52.32
CA VAL A 437 8.33 72.21 52.83
C VAL A 437 8.40 73.31 53.91
N ASN A 438 9.58 73.59 54.49
CA ASN A 438 9.75 74.69 55.46
C ASN A 438 9.93 76.10 54.85
N TYR A 439 9.99 76.24 53.52
CA TYR A 439 10.27 77.55 52.88
C TYR A 439 9.14 78.10 51.98
N LYS A 440 7.96 77.48 51.95
CA LYS A 440 6.86 77.91 51.06
C LYS A 440 5.48 77.96 51.74
N VAL A 441 5.46 78.41 52.99
CA VAL A 441 4.21 78.81 53.71
C VAL A 441 4.01 80.33 53.71
N PHE A 442 4.93 81.11 53.12
CA PHE A 442 4.84 82.56 53.06
C PHE A 442 4.98 83.04 51.61
N GLU A 443 3.87 83.00 50.86
CA GLU A 443 3.49 84.00 49.85
C GLU A 443 2.32 83.48 48.98
N VAL A 444 1.15 84.12 49.18
CA VAL A 444 0.21 84.54 48.13
C VAL A 444 -0.47 83.39 47.36
N LYS A 445 -1.74 83.02 47.62
CA LYS A 445 -2.95 83.82 47.85
C LYS A 445 -3.16 84.96 46.84
N LEU A 446 -3.19 84.63 45.54
CA LEU A 446 -3.95 85.39 44.54
C LEU A 446 -4.14 84.58 43.24
N ASN A 447 -5.35 84.68 42.69
CA ASN A 447 -5.78 84.28 41.33
C ASN A 447 -6.09 82.82 41.04
N ILE A 448 -7.22 82.43 41.63
CA ILE A 448 -8.36 81.81 40.92
C ILE A 448 -8.68 82.61 39.63
N HIS A 449 -9.18 81.89 38.61
CA HIS A 449 -9.72 82.37 37.32
C HIS A 449 -8.71 82.69 36.21
N SER A 450 -8.35 81.67 35.43
CA SER A 450 -8.48 81.71 33.96
C SER A 450 -8.20 80.32 33.38
N ASN A 451 -8.87 79.99 32.28
CA ASN A 451 -8.58 78.87 31.37
C ASN A 451 -9.30 77.54 31.61
N PHE A 452 -10.56 77.66 32.05
CA PHE A 452 -11.65 76.72 31.71
C PHE A 452 -12.18 76.94 30.27
N TYR A 453 -11.33 77.38 29.32
CA TYR A 453 -11.74 77.86 27.99
C TYR A 453 -10.86 77.33 26.84
N GLN A 454 -10.51 76.05 26.85
CA GLN A 454 -9.95 75.36 25.66
C GLN A 454 -10.62 74.01 25.36
N ILE A 455 -11.78 73.76 25.98
CA ILE A 455 -12.71 72.69 25.61
C ILE A 455 -13.95 73.40 25.09
N ILE A 456 -13.92 73.82 23.82
CA ILE A 456 -15.04 74.17 22.90
C ILE A 456 -14.41 74.97 21.76
N GLN A 457 -13.79 74.29 20.78
CA GLN A 457 -13.56 74.88 19.45
C GLN A 457 -13.22 73.88 18.34
N LYS A 458 -13.80 72.68 18.34
CA LYS A 458 -13.70 71.76 17.18
C LYS A 458 -14.98 70.99 16.91
N ILE A 459 -16.05 71.69 16.55
CA ILE A 459 -17.16 71.17 15.74
C ILE A 459 -17.71 72.29 14.84
N GLY A 460 -17.62 72.12 13.50
CA GLY A 460 -18.67 72.63 12.59
C GLY A 460 -18.25 73.30 11.26
N ARG A 461 -18.35 72.52 10.16
CA ARG A 461 -18.79 72.89 8.77
C ARG A 461 -17.85 73.81 7.93
N LYS A 462 -17.79 73.74 6.59
CA LYS A 462 -18.60 73.13 5.50
C LYS A 462 -17.78 73.14 4.18
N ASN A 463 -18.11 72.22 3.28
CA ASN A 463 -18.11 72.19 1.79
C ASN A 463 -17.38 73.27 0.96
N GLU A 464 -16.72 72.84 -0.12
CA GLU A 464 -17.10 73.16 -1.53
C GLU A 464 -16.33 72.32 -2.57
N MET A 465 -16.97 72.13 -3.73
CA MET A 465 -16.58 71.38 -4.93
C MET A 465 -15.90 72.33 -5.95
N PRO A 466 -15.33 71.82 -7.07
CA PRO A 466 -15.92 72.25 -8.35
C PRO A 466 -16.03 71.16 -9.44
N ASP A 467 -16.88 71.50 -10.41
CA ASP A 467 -17.48 70.76 -11.54
C ASP A 467 -16.53 70.48 -12.73
N ILE A 468 -16.64 69.29 -13.38
CA ILE A 468 -17.29 68.97 -14.68
C ILE A 468 -16.63 69.56 -15.94
N GLU A 469 -16.12 68.67 -16.80
CA GLU A 469 -16.34 68.75 -18.25
C GLU A 469 -16.75 67.36 -18.79
N MET A 470 -17.88 67.35 -19.49
CA MET A 470 -18.41 66.25 -20.30
C MET A 470 -17.72 66.25 -21.67
N LYS A 471 -17.57 65.06 -22.28
CA LYS A 471 -17.43 64.96 -23.73
C LYS A 471 -18.33 63.84 -24.25
N ASP A 472 -19.05 64.22 -25.29
CA ASP A 472 -20.23 63.59 -25.85
C ASP A 472 -20.00 62.27 -26.57
N VAL A 473 -21.13 61.58 -26.71
CA VAL A 473 -21.42 60.37 -27.47
C VAL A 473 -21.22 60.60 -28.97
N SER A 474 -20.56 59.67 -29.64
CA SER A 474 -20.87 59.32 -31.03
C SER A 474 -21.01 57.80 -31.13
N ALA A 475 -22.22 57.39 -31.49
CA ALA A 475 -22.56 56.04 -31.88
C ALA A 475 -21.82 55.67 -33.17
N GLU A 476 -21.19 54.51 -33.18
CA GLU A 476 -20.97 53.72 -34.39
C GLU A 476 -21.49 52.31 -34.10
N ASP A 477 -22.56 51.96 -34.80
CA ASP A 477 -23.12 50.63 -34.87
C ASP A 477 -22.06 49.67 -35.41
N ALA A 478 -21.60 48.76 -34.55
CA ALA A 478 -20.87 47.57 -34.98
C ALA A 478 -21.55 46.36 -34.34
N SER A 479 -22.19 45.55 -35.19
CA SER A 479 -22.78 44.27 -34.86
C SER A 479 -21.70 43.28 -34.39
N GLU A 480 -21.34 43.34 -33.11
CA GLU A 480 -20.46 42.33 -32.49
C GLU A 480 -21.21 41.00 -32.33
N SER A 481 -20.72 39.96 -32.99
CA SER A 481 -21.20 38.59 -32.89
C SER A 481 -21.01 38.07 -31.46
N VAL A 482 -22.12 37.97 -30.72
CA VAL A 482 -22.13 37.52 -29.32
C VAL A 482 -21.69 36.05 -29.24
N GLN A 483 -20.51 35.80 -28.66
CA GLN A 483 -20.02 34.45 -28.36
C GLN A 483 -20.96 33.75 -27.35
N PRO A 484 -21.38 32.49 -27.60
CA PRO A 484 -22.18 31.72 -26.66
C PRO A 484 -21.39 31.37 -25.40
N PHE A 485 -22.09 31.21 -24.27
CA PHE A 485 -21.49 30.75 -23.02
C PHE A 485 -21.04 29.29 -23.14
N PRO A 486 -20.01 28.85 -22.38
CA PRO A 486 -19.68 27.43 -22.31
C PRO A 486 -20.86 26.60 -21.79
N THR A 487 -21.10 25.44 -22.42
CA THR A 487 -22.13 24.47 -22.02
C THR A 487 -22.14 24.23 -20.51
N LEU A 488 -23.30 24.44 -19.88
CA LEU A 488 -23.48 24.23 -18.44
C LEU A 488 -24.34 22.99 -18.22
N ASN A 489 -23.72 21.89 -17.81
CA ASN A 489 -24.43 20.65 -17.47
C ASN A 489 -25.03 20.77 -16.06
N ILE A 490 -26.30 21.15 -15.98
CA ILE A 490 -27.05 21.38 -14.74
C ILE A 490 -27.09 20.11 -13.89
N LEU A 491 -27.37 18.95 -14.51
CA LEU A 491 -27.50 17.68 -13.79
C LEU A 491 -26.16 17.27 -13.13
N GLN A 492 -25.05 17.46 -13.84
CA GLN A 492 -23.71 17.16 -13.32
C GLN A 492 -23.37 18.06 -12.13
N VAL A 493 -23.57 19.38 -12.27
CA VAL A 493 -23.32 20.36 -11.20
C VAL A 493 -24.13 20.03 -9.93
N VAL A 494 -25.40 19.65 -10.10
CA VAL A 494 -26.26 19.27 -8.97
C VAL A 494 -25.78 17.97 -8.33
N ARG A 495 -25.49 16.92 -9.11
CA ARG A 495 -25.02 15.64 -8.58
C ARG A 495 -23.70 15.75 -7.83
N ASP A 496 -22.72 16.46 -8.39
CA ASP A 496 -21.43 16.67 -7.75
C ASP A 496 -21.58 17.42 -6.42
N ALA A 497 -22.41 18.48 -6.40
CA ALA A 497 -22.70 19.23 -5.19
C ALA A 497 -23.42 18.39 -4.12
N GLN A 498 -24.36 17.54 -4.52
CA GLN A 498 -25.08 16.63 -3.62
C GLN A 498 -24.12 15.58 -3.01
N GLN A 499 -23.30 14.93 -3.83
CA GLN A 499 -22.36 13.89 -3.38
C GLN A 499 -21.30 14.45 -2.44
N GLN A 500 -20.71 15.60 -2.76
CA GLN A 500 -19.65 16.21 -1.94
C GLN A 500 -20.15 16.77 -0.61
N HIS A 501 -21.42 17.18 -0.51
CA HIS A 501 -21.90 18.00 0.61
C HIS A 501 -23.04 17.39 1.46
N GLY A 502 -23.15 16.06 1.50
CA GLY A 502 -23.89 15.36 2.56
C GLY A 502 -24.83 14.26 2.08
N LEU A 503 -25.31 14.31 0.82
CA LEU A 503 -26.29 13.33 0.34
C LEU A 503 -25.71 11.93 0.15
N ARG A 504 -24.38 11.77 0.06
CA ARG A 504 -23.72 10.46 0.15
C ARG A 504 -24.06 9.70 1.44
N HIS A 505 -24.36 10.44 2.52
CA HIS A 505 -24.77 9.89 3.82
C HIS A 505 -26.25 10.15 4.15
N GLY A 506 -27.06 10.60 3.17
CA GLY A 506 -28.47 10.93 3.39
C GLY A 506 -28.74 12.23 4.17
N ASP A 507 -27.73 13.08 4.40
CA ASP A 507 -27.88 14.31 5.20
C ASP A 507 -28.30 15.52 4.34
N TYR A 508 -29.61 15.69 4.17
CA TYR A 508 -30.20 16.80 3.43
C TYR A 508 -30.04 18.16 4.14
N GLN A 509 -29.89 18.19 5.48
CA GLN A 509 -29.78 19.43 6.24
C GLN A 509 -28.41 20.08 6.02
N ARG A 510 -27.36 19.26 5.97
CA ARG A 510 -26.01 19.71 5.63
C ARG A 510 -25.95 20.27 4.21
N TYR A 511 -26.55 19.59 3.24
CA TYR A 511 -26.62 20.07 1.85
C TYR A 511 -27.37 21.41 1.74
N ARG A 512 -28.51 21.57 2.42
CA ARG A 512 -29.24 22.85 2.49
C ARG A 512 -28.37 24.00 3.00
N LYS A 513 -27.60 23.78 4.08
CA LYS A 513 -26.68 24.79 4.65
C LYS A 513 -25.59 25.16 3.64
N TYR A 514 -25.06 24.17 2.92
CA TYR A 514 -24.10 24.38 1.84
C TYR A 514 -24.70 25.26 0.73
N CYS A 515 -25.88 24.94 0.20
CA CYS A 515 -26.54 25.74 -0.83
C CYS A 515 -26.77 27.19 -0.38
N ALA A 516 -27.18 27.40 0.87
CA ALA A 516 -27.36 28.75 1.42
C ALA A 516 -26.03 29.54 1.46
N ALA A 517 -24.95 28.93 1.93
CA ALA A 517 -23.63 29.56 1.98
C ALA A 517 -23.01 29.75 0.58
N LYS A 518 -23.29 28.86 -0.37
CA LYS A 518 -22.87 28.98 -1.77
C LYS A 518 -23.58 30.15 -2.45
N LEU A 519 -24.90 30.28 -2.28
CA LEU A 519 -25.67 31.41 -2.79
C LEU A 519 -25.19 32.75 -2.24
N GLU A 520 -24.91 32.84 -0.94
CA GLU A 520 -24.40 34.07 -0.33
C GLU A 520 -23.05 34.48 -0.92
N ARG A 521 -22.13 33.50 -1.10
CA ARG A 521 -20.83 33.73 -1.72
C ARG A 521 -20.95 34.14 -3.19
N LEU A 522 -21.79 33.48 -3.97
CA LEU A 522 -22.03 33.81 -5.38
C LEU A 522 -22.61 35.22 -5.52
N ARG A 523 -23.62 35.57 -4.71
CA ARG A 523 -24.22 36.91 -4.70
C ARG A 523 -23.23 37.99 -4.27
N LYS A 524 -22.32 37.71 -3.33
CA LYS A 524 -21.23 38.63 -2.96
C LYS A 524 -20.18 38.77 -4.07
N ALA A 525 -19.77 37.66 -4.69
CA ALA A 525 -18.77 37.64 -5.76
C ALA A 525 -19.24 38.43 -6.99
N LEU A 526 -20.49 38.23 -7.41
CA LEU A 526 -21.11 38.92 -8.55
C LEU A 526 -21.65 40.32 -8.20
N LYS A 527 -21.38 40.81 -6.98
CA LYS A 527 -21.93 42.08 -6.43
C LYS A 527 -23.46 42.20 -6.61
N PHE A 528 -24.15 41.06 -6.57
CA PHE A 528 -25.60 40.91 -6.75
C PHE A 528 -26.30 40.62 -5.42
N THR A 529 -26.14 41.53 -4.45
CA THR A 529 -26.79 41.41 -3.14
C THR A 529 -28.25 41.89 -3.20
N ASN A 530 -29.08 41.36 -2.30
CA ASN A 530 -30.46 41.84 -2.16
C ASN A 530 -30.47 43.29 -1.65
N GLN A 531 -31.48 44.05 -2.06
CA GLN A 531 -31.58 45.47 -1.73
C GLN A 531 -32.38 45.67 -0.43
N HIS A 532 -32.03 46.70 0.31
CA HIS A 532 -32.76 47.14 1.51
C HIS A 532 -33.20 48.58 1.29
N THR A 533 -34.50 48.80 1.15
CA THR A 533 -35.04 50.16 1.07
C THR A 533 -35.13 50.73 2.47
N CYS A 534 -34.31 51.74 2.75
CA CYS A 534 -34.30 52.45 4.01
C CYS A 534 -35.15 53.72 3.86
N VAL A 535 -36.41 53.67 4.28
CA VAL A 535 -37.26 54.86 4.38
C VAL A 535 -37.03 55.49 5.75
N ARG A 536 -36.74 56.79 5.79
CA ARG A 536 -36.50 57.53 7.04
C ARG A 536 -37.70 57.32 7.99
N LYS A 537 -37.44 56.86 9.22
CA LYS A 537 -38.42 56.49 10.27
C LYS A 537 -39.13 55.12 10.13
N ARG A 538 -38.77 54.24 9.20
CA ARG A 538 -39.25 52.82 9.18
C ARG A 538 -38.08 51.83 9.15
N LYS A 539 -38.27 50.63 9.71
CA LYS A 539 -37.29 49.55 9.63
C LYS A 539 -37.05 49.17 8.15
N ALA A 540 -35.79 48.92 7.78
CA ALA A 540 -35.40 48.64 6.40
C ALA A 540 -36.19 47.45 5.83
N LYS A 541 -36.90 47.66 4.70
CA LYS A 541 -37.69 46.61 4.05
C LYS A 541 -36.79 45.83 3.09
N PHE A 542 -36.75 44.51 3.28
CA PHE A 542 -36.02 43.60 2.38
C PHE A 542 -36.74 43.52 1.03
N VAL A 543 -36.01 43.78 -0.05
CA VAL A 543 -36.48 43.61 -1.43
C VAL A 543 -35.60 42.55 -2.10
N LYS A 544 -36.20 41.41 -2.46
CA LYS A 544 -35.50 40.35 -3.20
C LYS A 544 -35.17 40.85 -4.60
N ARG A 545 -33.90 40.79 -4.99
CA ARG A 545 -33.47 41.05 -6.37
C ARG A 545 -33.50 39.74 -7.15
N TRP A 546 -34.35 39.67 -8.17
CA TRP A 546 -34.43 38.55 -9.12
C TRP A 546 -33.40 38.74 -10.24
N VAL A 547 -32.87 37.63 -10.76
CA VAL A 547 -31.95 37.66 -11.91
C VAL A 547 -32.78 37.97 -13.15
N SER A 548 -32.49 39.07 -13.84
CA SER A 548 -33.11 39.46 -15.11
C SER A 548 -32.20 39.13 -16.29
N GLU A 549 -32.75 39.14 -17.50
CA GLU A 549 -32.01 38.85 -18.75
C GLU A 549 -30.82 39.81 -18.95
N GLU A 550 -30.99 41.09 -18.61
CA GLU A 550 -29.94 42.13 -18.65
C GLU A 550 -28.76 41.88 -17.69
N ALA A 551 -28.97 41.05 -16.65
CA ALA A 551 -27.95 40.72 -15.66
C ALA A 551 -27.06 39.52 -16.08
N LEU A 552 -27.38 38.83 -17.19
CA LEU A 552 -26.63 37.68 -17.72
C LEU A 552 -25.35 38.11 -18.46
N LYS A 553 -24.38 38.60 -17.68
CA LYS A 553 -23.01 38.89 -18.14
C LYS A 553 -22.09 37.67 -18.00
N ASP A 554 -22.24 36.92 -16.91
CA ASP A 554 -21.43 35.74 -16.59
C ASP A 554 -22.28 34.45 -16.49
N PRO A 555 -21.72 33.28 -16.82
CA PRO A 555 -22.41 31.99 -16.66
C PRO A 555 -22.72 31.65 -15.18
N GLN A 556 -22.01 32.29 -14.24
CA GLN A 556 -22.22 32.10 -12.80
C GLN A 556 -23.60 32.58 -12.29
N PHE A 557 -24.29 33.46 -13.04
CA PHE A 557 -25.64 33.87 -12.67
C PHE A 557 -26.66 32.72 -12.77
N LEU A 558 -26.44 31.76 -13.68
CA LEU A 558 -27.27 30.56 -13.80
C LEU A 558 -27.18 29.67 -12.55
N LEU A 559 -26.00 29.60 -11.93
CA LEU A 559 -25.79 28.87 -10.67
C LEU A 559 -26.60 29.44 -9.50
N ILE A 560 -26.92 30.75 -9.51
CA ILE A 560 -27.79 31.34 -8.49
C ILE A 560 -29.20 30.74 -8.58
N GLY A 561 -29.74 30.59 -9.79
CA GLY A 561 -31.06 29.97 -10.00
C GLY A 561 -31.09 28.50 -9.56
N ILE A 562 -30.07 27.73 -9.95
CA ILE A 562 -29.94 26.31 -9.58
C ILE A 562 -29.89 26.14 -8.06
N PHE A 563 -28.98 26.83 -7.37
CA PHE A 563 -28.84 26.67 -5.92
C PHE A 563 -30.00 27.27 -5.13
N GLU A 564 -30.79 28.20 -5.69
CA GLU A 564 -32.04 28.66 -5.08
C GLU A 564 -33.12 27.59 -5.09
N ALA A 565 -33.25 26.84 -6.20
CA ALA A 565 -34.14 25.68 -6.32
C ALA A 565 -33.67 24.54 -5.41
N GLU A 566 -32.40 24.14 -5.49
CA GLU A 566 -31.81 23.05 -4.69
C GLU A 566 -31.93 23.29 -3.18
N ARG A 567 -31.72 24.54 -2.70
CA ARG A 567 -31.88 24.86 -1.27
C ARG A 567 -33.31 24.64 -0.77
N ARG A 568 -34.31 24.90 -1.62
CA ARG A 568 -35.74 24.72 -1.29
C ARG A 568 -36.13 23.24 -1.37
N TRP A 569 -35.62 22.52 -2.36
CA TRP A 569 -35.76 21.08 -2.47
C TRP A 569 -35.15 20.34 -1.27
N ALA A 570 -33.91 20.66 -0.90
CA ALA A 570 -33.24 20.06 0.25
C ALA A 570 -34.00 20.31 1.56
N LEU A 571 -34.61 21.49 1.71
CA LEU A 571 -35.49 21.78 2.84
C LEU A 571 -36.73 20.87 2.86
N ALA A 572 -37.39 20.69 1.73
CA ALA A 572 -38.53 19.77 1.65
C ALA A 572 -38.13 18.34 2.02
N MET A 573 -36.98 17.86 1.54
CA MET A 573 -36.49 16.52 1.87
C MET A 573 -36.10 16.37 3.35
N THR A 574 -35.55 17.42 3.99
CA THR A 574 -35.35 17.38 5.45
C THR A 574 -36.66 17.30 6.22
N GLU A 575 -37.71 17.98 5.73
CA GLU A 575 -39.03 17.92 6.35
C GLU A 575 -39.69 16.56 6.12
N LYS A 576 -39.44 15.91 4.97
CA LYS A 576 -39.86 14.55 4.67
C LYS A 576 -39.24 13.52 5.61
N MET A 577 -37.92 13.50 5.74
CA MET A 577 -37.20 12.61 6.68
C MET A 577 -37.69 12.82 8.12
N ALA A 578 -37.86 14.08 8.55
CA ALA A 578 -38.36 14.38 9.90
C ALA A 578 -39.83 13.99 10.14
N MET A 579 -40.60 13.65 9.10
CA MET A 579 -41.94 13.07 9.23
C MET A 579 -41.89 11.53 9.29
N GLU A 580 -40.88 10.91 8.68
CA GLU A 580 -40.64 9.47 8.74
C GLU A 580 -40.12 9.05 10.13
N ASP A 581 -39.28 9.89 10.76
CA ASP A 581 -38.74 9.64 12.12
C ASP A 581 -39.78 9.82 13.24
N ASP A 582 -40.73 10.76 13.10
CA ASP A 582 -41.68 11.14 14.14
C ASP A 582 -43.10 11.34 13.58
N GLU A 583 -44.00 10.39 13.89
CA GLU A 583 -45.37 10.39 13.37
C GLU A 583 -46.19 11.62 13.84
N HIS A 584 -45.90 12.18 15.01
CA HIS A 584 -46.54 13.40 15.52
C HIS A 584 -46.21 14.68 14.71
N LYS A 585 -45.24 14.64 13.79
CA LYS A 585 -44.80 15.80 12.98
C LYS A 585 -45.48 15.88 11.61
N GLN A 586 -46.53 15.09 11.33
CA GLN A 586 -47.30 15.10 10.07
C GLN A 586 -47.76 16.50 9.60
N ARG A 587 -47.97 17.47 10.51
CA ARG A 587 -48.28 18.87 10.15
C ARG A 587 -47.20 19.53 9.28
N LYS A 588 -45.96 19.04 9.30
CA LYS A 588 -44.85 19.51 8.45
C LYS A 588 -45.05 19.19 6.98
N LYS A 589 -46.01 18.34 6.60
CA LYS A 589 -46.36 18.07 5.20
C LYS A 589 -46.73 19.33 4.43
N PHE A 590 -47.46 20.26 5.06
CA PHE A 590 -47.79 21.54 4.44
C PHE A 590 -46.56 22.43 4.22
N SER A 591 -45.60 22.41 5.16
CA SER A 591 -44.32 23.10 5.02
C SER A 591 -43.48 22.51 3.88
N MET A 592 -43.44 21.17 3.79
CA MET A 592 -42.74 20.43 2.76
C MET A 592 -43.28 20.77 1.37
N VAL A 593 -44.60 20.65 1.17
CA VAL A 593 -45.24 20.97 -0.11
C VAL A 593 -45.04 22.44 -0.49
N ASN A 594 -45.16 23.37 0.47
CA ASN A 594 -44.88 24.79 0.20
C ASN A 594 -43.41 25.05 -0.16
N SER A 595 -42.47 24.31 0.43
CA SER A 595 -41.05 24.37 0.07
C SER A 595 -40.81 23.85 -1.36
N LEU A 596 -41.46 22.75 -1.77
CA LEU A 596 -41.40 22.23 -3.14
C LEU A 596 -42.03 23.18 -4.16
N ARG A 597 -43.20 23.77 -3.87
CA ARG A 597 -43.82 24.79 -4.74
C ARG A 597 -42.90 25.98 -4.99
N ARG A 598 -42.16 26.42 -3.95
CA ARG A 598 -41.15 27.48 -4.08
C ARG A 598 -39.93 27.03 -4.87
N ALA A 599 -39.55 25.76 -4.79
CA ALA A 599 -38.46 25.19 -5.58
C ALA A 599 -38.83 25.14 -7.07
N VAL A 600 -40.06 24.73 -7.39
CA VAL A 600 -40.64 24.79 -8.74
C VAL A 600 -40.59 26.21 -9.29
N LEU A 601 -41.05 27.20 -8.52
CA LEU A 601 -41.01 28.61 -8.94
C LEU A 601 -39.60 29.09 -9.30
N HIS A 602 -38.57 28.64 -8.58
CA HIS A 602 -37.18 28.97 -8.91
C HIS A 602 -36.68 28.22 -10.15
N ALA A 603 -37.08 26.96 -10.34
CA ALA A 603 -36.71 26.16 -11.50
C ALA A 603 -37.38 26.65 -12.80
N THR A 604 -38.67 27.04 -12.76
CA THR A 604 -39.39 27.60 -13.92
C THR A 604 -38.86 28.99 -14.29
N HIS A 605 -38.47 29.79 -13.29
CA HIS A 605 -37.81 31.08 -13.54
C HIS A 605 -36.39 30.90 -14.14
N LEU A 606 -35.68 29.83 -13.78
CA LEU A 606 -34.40 29.50 -14.41
C LEU A 606 -34.59 29.05 -15.87
N GLU A 607 -35.57 28.19 -16.12
CA GLU A 607 -35.96 27.75 -17.46
C GLU A 607 -36.32 28.94 -18.37
N SER A 608 -37.16 29.87 -17.91
CA SER A 608 -37.52 31.05 -18.70
C SER A 608 -36.32 31.93 -19.04
N LEU A 609 -35.38 32.11 -18.10
CA LEU A 609 -34.15 32.88 -18.35
C LEU A 609 -33.24 32.22 -19.39
N ILE A 610 -33.16 30.89 -19.40
CA ILE A 610 -32.28 30.14 -20.30
C ILE A 610 -32.89 30.04 -21.71
N ILE A 611 -34.21 29.87 -21.81
CA ILE A 611 -34.92 29.81 -23.10
C ILE A 611 -34.88 31.18 -23.80
N ASN A 612 -35.12 32.26 -23.08
CA ASN A 612 -35.13 33.61 -23.64
C ASN A 612 -33.72 34.13 -23.98
N SER A 613 -32.66 33.51 -23.45
CA SER A 613 -31.28 33.95 -23.70
C SER A 613 -30.73 33.39 -25.02
N SER A 614 -30.29 34.28 -25.91
CA SER A 614 -29.54 33.92 -27.12
C SER A 614 -28.11 33.42 -26.83
N LYS A 615 -27.60 33.64 -25.61
CA LYS A 615 -26.23 33.26 -25.21
C LYS A 615 -26.09 31.82 -24.71
N CYS A 616 -27.21 31.11 -24.51
CA CYS A 616 -27.21 29.77 -23.93
C CYS A 616 -27.32 28.69 -25.01
N ASP A 617 -26.44 27.69 -24.91
CA ASP A 617 -26.41 26.55 -25.81
C ASP A 617 -27.67 25.68 -25.71
N ALA A 618 -28.00 25.01 -26.82
CA ALA A 618 -29.09 24.04 -26.91
C ALA A 618 -29.11 22.94 -25.80
N PRO A 619 -27.98 22.28 -25.43
CA PRO A 619 -27.96 21.33 -24.31
C PRO A 619 -28.36 21.96 -22.97
N THR A 620 -27.89 23.18 -22.68
CA THR A 620 -28.22 23.89 -21.44
C THR A 620 -29.72 24.23 -21.37
N LYS A 621 -30.31 24.60 -22.52
CA LYS A 621 -31.76 24.83 -22.65
C LYS A 621 -32.56 23.56 -22.34
N LEU A 622 -32.22 22.44 -22.98
CA LEU A 622 -32.89 21.15 -22.78
C LEU A 622 -32.73 20.63 -21.35
N GLU A 623 -31.54 20.73 -20.76
CA GLU A 623 -31.32 20.33 -19.36
C GLU A 623 -32.12 21.18 -18.37
N SER A 624 -32.26 22.48 -18.63
CA SER A 624 -33.04 23.37 -17.77
C SER A 624 -34.53 23.03 -17.78
N GLN A 625 -35.06 22.72 -18.97
CA GLN A 625 -36.43 22.26 -19.18
C GLN A 625 -36.68 20.92 -18.47
N ALA A 626 -35.75 19.96 -18.63
CA ALA A 626 -35.84 18.66 -17.96
C ALA A 626 -35.79 18.80 -16.42
N TYR A 627 -34.90 19.65 -15.90
CA TYR A 627 -34.79 19.92 -14.47
C TYR A 627 -36.05 20.59 -13.90
N ALA A 628 -36.60 21.58 -14.60
CA ALA A 628 -37.83 22.25 -14.19
C ALA A 628 -39.05 21.32 -14.23
N ALA A 629 -39.15 20.47 -15.27
CA ALA A 629 -40.19 19.45 -15.37
C ALA A 629 -40.07 18.39 -14.26
N TRP A 630 -38.85 17.94 -13.94
CA TRP A 630 -38.62 17.03 -12.82
C TRP A 630 -39.06 17.64 -11.48
N MET A 631 -38.70 18.90 -11.22
CA MET A 631 -39.10 19.60 -9.99
C MET A 631 -40.62 19.78 -9.89
N ARG A 632 -41.29 20.06 -11.02
CA ARG A 632 -42.76 20.11 -11.12
C ARG A 632 -43.38 18.75 -10.79
N GLY A 633 -42.87 17.69 -11.41
CA GLY A 633 -43.30 16.32 -11.18
C GLY A 633 -43.18 15.88 -9.72
N MET A 634 -42.05 16.18 -9.08
CA MET A 634 -41.82 15.90 -7.66
C MET A 634 -42.81 16.65 -6.75
N CYS A 635 -43.10 17.91 -7.04
CA CYS A 635 -44.07 18.69 -6.25
C CYS A 635 -45.49 18.14 -6.38
N ALA A 636 -45.92 17.76 -7.58
CA ALA A 636 -47.23 17.17 -7.85
C ALA A 636 -47.37 15.78 -7.21
N PHE A 637 -46.31 14.95 -7.30
CA PHE A 637 -46.23 13.63 -6.69
C PHE A 637 -46.44 13.70 -5.16
N GLU A 638 -45.70 14.59 -4.48
CA GLU A 638 -45.84 14.76 -3.02
C GLU A 638 -47.18 15.43 -2.62
N SER A 639 -47.81 16.15 -3.55
CA SER A 639 -49.16 16.72 -3.38
C SER A 639 -50.28 15.70 -3.63
N ARG A 640 -49.95 14.46 -4.07
CA ARG A 640 -50.88 13.40 -4.49
C ARG A 640 -51.72 13.75 -5.73
N ASP A 641 -51.22 14.63 -6.58
CA ASP A 641 -51.81 14.95 -7.88
C ASP A 641 -51.15 14.08 -8.96
N TRP A 642 -51.65 12.86 -9.14
CA TRP A 642 -51.01 11.81 -9.94
C TRP A 642 -50.98 12.13 -11.44
N ILE A 643 -52.01 12.83 -11.95
CA ILE A 643 -52.14 13.17 -13.38
C ILE A 643 -51.04 14.16 -13.76
N ASN A 644 -51.00 15.31 -13.07
CA ASN A 644 -50.00 16.35 -13.33
C ASN A 644 -48.57 15.86 -12.99
N ALA A 645 -48.42 14.97 -12.01
CA ALA A 645 -47.14 14.33 -11.71
C ALA A 645 -46.68 13.42 -12.86
N SER A 646 -47.58 12.61 -13.41
CA SER A 646 -47.24 11.71 -14.53
C SER A 646 -46.81 12.47 -15.78
N GLU A 647 -47.50 13.56 -16.14
CA GLU A 647 -47.18 14.40 -17.30
C GLU A 647 -45.80 15.04 -17.18
N ALA A 648 -45.52 15.70 -16.05
CA ALA A 648 -44.26 16.39 -15.83
C ALA A 648 -43.07 15.43 -15.72
N LEU A 649 -43.24 14.25 -15.10
CA LEU A 649 -42.18 13.24 -14.99
C LEU A 649 -41.93 12.52 -16.33
N LYS A 650 -42.96 12.29 -17.16
CA LYS A 650 -42.80 11.73 -18.51
C LYS A 650 -42.03 12.70 -19.41
N LEU A 651 -42.36 13.99 -19.35
CA LEU A 651 -41.60 15.04 -20.05
C LEU A 651 -40.13 15.02 -19.63
N ALA A 652 -39.85 15.07 -18.32
CA ALA A 652 -38.48 15.06 -17.81
C ALA A 652 -37.68 13.81 -18.26
N ARG A 653 -38.30 12.62 -18.22
CA ARG A 653 -37.68 11.38 -18.70
C ARG A 653 -37.37 11.45 -20.19
N ASN A 654 -38.34 11.86 -21.02
CA ASN A 654 -38.18 11.89 -22.47
C ASN A 654 -37.05 12.84 -22.89
N VAL A 655 -36.93 14.01 -22.26
CA VAL A 655 -35.85 14.95 -22.55
C VAL A 655 -34.50 14.38 -22.14
N TYR A 656 -34.37 13.78 -20.95
CA TYR A 656 -33.10 13.15 -20.54
C TYR A 656 -32.72 11.92 -21.37
N GLU A 657 -33.70 11.14 -21.85
CA GLU A 657 -33.48 9.99 -22.75
C GLU A 657 -32.97 10.47 -24.11
N LYS A 658 -33.62 11.48 -24.70
CA LYS A 658 -33.17 12.12 -25.95
C LYS A 658 -31.79 12.78 -25.82
N LEU A 659 -31.48 13.38 -24.66
CA LEU A 659 -30.15 13.93 -24.36
C LEU A 659 -29.09 12.82 -24.27
N ALA A 660 -29.41 11.69 -23.63
CA ALA A 660 -28.50 10.56 -23.50
C ALA A 660 -28.10 9.96 -24.86
N ASP A 661 -29.03 9.96 -25.82
CA ASP A 661 -28.81 9.46 -27.18
C ASP A 661 -28.07 10.47 -28.07
N ALA A 662 -28.20 11.77 -27.78
CA ALA A 662 -27.54 12.83 -28.55
C ALA A 662 -26.10 13.11 -28.08
N THR A 663 -25.75 12.83 -26.82
CA THR A 663 -24.42 13.07 -26.29
C THR A 663 -23.46 11.90 -26.53
N ASN A 664 -22.28 12.19 -27.09
CA ASN A 664 -21.20 11.20 -27.30
C ASN A 664 -20.35 10.94 -26.04
N ASN A 665 -20.47 11.79 -25.01
CA ASN A 665 -19.70 11.64 -23.77
C ASN A 665 -20.33 10.55 -22.88
N THR A 666 -19.61 9.45 -22.67
CA THR A 666 -20.08 8.29 -21.90
C THR A 666 -20.45 8.64 -20.46
N THR A 667 -19.75 9.60 -19.83
CA THR A 667 -20.03 10.00 -18.45
C THR A 667 -21.39 10.70 -18.33
N LEU A 668 -21.68 11.63 -19.25
CA LEU A 668 -22.96 12.34 -19.31
C LEU A 668 -24.10 11.40 -19.71
N THR A 669 -23.88 10.52 -20.68
CA THR A 669 -24.86 9.48 -21.07
C THR A 669 -25.25 8.61 -19.87
N ASN A 670 -24.26 8.19 -19.07
CA ASN A 670 -24.52 7.40 -17.87
C ASN A 670 -25.29 8.18 -16.80
N LEU A 671 -24.98 9.48 -16.62
CA LEU A 671 -25.71 10.36 -15.69
C LEU A 671 -27.18 10.55 -16.08
N TYR A 672 -27.46 10.79 -17.36
CA TYR A 672 -28.84 10.93 -17.86
C TYR A 672 -29.60 9.62 -17.73
N LYS A 673 -29.01 8.48 -18.15
CA LYS A 673 -29.62 7.15 -17.98
C LYS A 673 -29.88 6.83 -16.50
N ALA A 674 -28.96 7.19 -15.61
CA ALA A 674 -29.16 7.04 -14.17
C ALA A 674 -30.33 7.87 -13.66
N LYS A 675 -30.52 9.11 -14.15
CA LYS A 675 -31.66 9.95 -13.78
C LYS A 675 -32.98 9.40 -14.33
N CYS A 676 -33.01 8.86 -15.55
CA CYS A 676 -34.19 8.17 -16.09
C CYS A 676 -34.57 6.95 -15.22
N ARG A 677 -33.59 6.17 -14.75
CA ARG A 677 -33.82 5.05 -13.82
C ARG A 677 -34.37 5.51 -12.47
N GLU A 678 -33.99 6.69 -11.97
CA GLU A 678 -34.51 7.27 -10.72
C GLU A 678 -35.97 7.73 -10.85
N ILE A 679 -36.36 8.26 -12.02
CA ILE A 679 -37.72 8.72 -12.29
C ILE A 679 -38.69 7.52 -12.49
N GLN A 680 -38.18 6.39 -12.98
CA GLN A 680 -39.00 5.24 -13.39
C GLN A 680 -39.94 4.68 -12.29
N PRO A 681 -39.52 4.48 -11.03
CA PRO A 681 -40.41 3.98 -9.98
C PRO A 681 -41.53 4.96 -9.63
N GLN A 682 -41.25 6.27 -9.68
CA GLN A 682 -42.24 7.32 -9.40
C GLN A 682 -43.32 7.34 -10.48
N LEU A 683 -42.92 7.21 -11.76
CA LEU A 683 -43.85 7.10 -12.88
C LEU A 683 -44.75 5.87 -12.75
N ARG A 684 -44.17 4.70 -12.44
CA ARG A 684 -44.93 3.45 -12.30
C ARG A 684 -45.98 3.55 -11.17
N LEU A 685 -45.67 4.25 -10.09
CA LEU A 685 -46.63 4.51 -9.00
C LEU A 685 -47.73 5.50 -9.41
N CYS A 686 -47.39 6.57 -10.15
CA CYS A 686 -48.40 7.48 -10.69
C CYS A 686 -49.36 6.75 -11.64
N GLU A 687 -48.83 5.90 -12.54
CA GLU A 687 -49.64 5.14 -13.49
C GLU A 687 -50.59 4.17 -12.79
N PHE A 688 -50.12 3.48 -11.74
CA PHE A 688 -50.97 2.61 -10.90
C PHE A 688 -52.11 3.39 -10.24
N ASN A 689 -51.81 4.51 -9.57
CA ASN A 689 -52.83 5.32 -8.87
C ASN A 689 -53.78 6.06 -9.83
N CYS A 690 -53.35 6.37 -11.05
CA CYS A 690 -54.22 6.90 -12.10
C CYS A 690 -55.21 5.84 -12.62
N ALA A 691 -54.79 4.57 -12.69
CA ALA A 691 -55.64 3.47 -13.15
C ALA A 691 -56.81 3.15 -12.21
N ASP A 692 -56.66 3.40 -10.91
CA ASP A 692 -57.70 3.19 -9.89
C ASP A 692 -58.85 4.23 -9.91
N THR A 693 -58.75 5.29 -10.73
CA THR A 693 -59.85 6.26 -10.89
C THR A 693 -60.89 5.76 -11.91
N PRO A 694 -62.17 5.53 -11.53
CA PRO A 694 -63.17 5.00 -12.46
C PRO A 694 -63.48 6.03 -13.56
N GLY A 695 -63.01 5.75 -14.78
CA GLY A 695 -63.29 6.56 -15.99
C GLY A 695 -62.09 7.04 -16.79
N ALA A 696 -60.85 6.80 -16.35
CA ALA A 696 -59.65 7.39 -16.96
C ALA A 696 -58.80 6.43 -17.84
N VAL A 697 -59.07 5.12 -17.83
CA VAL A 697 -58.12 4.11 -18.34
C VAL A 697 -58.03 4.07 -19.87
N GLY A 698 -59.10 4.40 -20.60
CA GLY A 698 -59.10 4.39 -22.08
C GLY A 698 -58.79 5.74 -22.71
N THR A 699 -59.39 6.83 -22.20
CA THR A 699 -59.32 8.15 -22.84
C THR A 699 -58.04 8.90 -22.50
N MET A 700 -57.36 8.62 -21.39
CA MET A 700 -56.20 9.40 -20.96
C MET A 700 -54.91 9.01 -21.68
N SER A 701 -54.68 7.74 -22.04
CA SER A 701 -53.49 7.39 -22.84
C SER A 701 -53.58 7.95 -24.26
N GLU A 702 -54.76 7.91 -24.89
CA GLU A 702 -55.01 8.52 -26.21
C GLU A 702 -55.01 10.06 -26.15
N LEU A 703 -55.70 10.70 -25.18
CA LEU A 703 -55.65 12.16 -25.01
C LEU A 703 -54.24 12.66 -24.66
N MET A 704 -53.43 11.84 -24.00
CA MET A 704 -52.07 12.21 -23.60
C MET A 704 -51.05 11.99 -24.72
N GLU A 705 -51.21 10.99 -25.59
CA GLU A 705 -50.49 10.91 -26.87
C GLU A 705 -50.86 12.07 -27.80
N ILE A 706 -52.15 12.42 -27.90
CA ILE A 706 -52.63 13.56 -28.69
C ILE A 706 -52.12 14.89 -28.10
N ARG A 707 -52.11 15.08 -26.78
CA ARG A 707 -51.58 16.29 -26.12
C ARG A 707 -50.06 16.39 -26.22
N MET A 708 -49.35 15.26 -26.25
CA MET A 708 -47.90 15.20 -26.48
C MET A 708 -47.51 15.51 -27.93
N GLN A 709 -48.38 15.21 -28.91
CA GLN A 709 -48.19 15.60 -30.31
C GLN A 709 -48.58 17.06 -30.59
N ILE A 710 -49.58 17.60 -29.88
CA ILE A 710 -50.11 18.96 -30.10
C ILE A 710 -49.44 20.03 -29.23
N GLY A 711 -48.76 19.65 -28.14
CA GLY A 711 -48.07 20.60 -27.27
C GLY A 711 -46.88 21.28 -27.97
N GLU A 712 -46.90 22.62 -28.04
CA GLU A 712 -45.82 23.48 -28.57
C GLU A 712 -44.43 23.16 -27.99
N GLY A 713 -44.35 22.49 -26.83
CA GLY A 713 -43.11 22.04 -26.19
C GLY A 713 -42.38 20.90 -26.91
N ALA A 714 -43.07 19.94 -27.56
CA ALA A 714 -42.42 18.78 -28.19
C ALA A 714 -41.64 19.18 -29.46
N THR A 715 -42.22 20.08 -30.27
CA THR A 715 -41.58 20.61 -31.49
C THR A 715 -40.38 21.51 -31.16
N SER A 716 -40.37 22.17 -29.99
CA SER A 716 -39.21 22.96 -29.52
C SER A 716 -38.03 22.07 -29.10
N VAL A 717 -38.30 20.92 -28.46
CA VAL A 717 -37.29 19.95 -28.01
C VAL A 717 -36.57 19.33 -29.21
N ASP A 718 -37.31 18.92 -30.24
CA ASP A 718 -36.73 18.28 -31.42
C ASP A 718 -35.90 19.26 -32.27
N LYS A 719 -36.27 20.55 -32.29
CA LYS A 719 -35.45 21.61 -32.91
C LYS A 719 -34.13 21.87 -32.16
N LEU A 720 -34.14 21.85 -30.84
CA LEU A 720 -32.92 22.03 -30.03
C LEU A 720 -31.98 20.81 -30.13
N ILE A 721 -32.51 19.62 -30.36
CA ILE A 721 -31.71 18.40 -30.57
C ILE A 721 -31.01 18.41 -31.94
N SER A 722 -31.67 18.89 -32.99
CA SER A 722 -31.01 19.02 -34.29
C SER A 722 -29.89 20.07 -34.27
N GLU A 723 -30.07 21.17 -33.53
CA GLU A 723 -29.05 22.19 -33.26
C GLU A 723 -27.85 21.65 -32.44
N MET A 724 -28.11 20.72 -31.51
CA MET A 724 -27.04 20.03 -30.77
C MET A 724 -26.20 19.11 -31.67
N ARG A 725 -26.85 18.40 -32.59
CA ARG A 725 -26.15 17.49 -33.52
C ARG A 725 -25.27 18.23 -34.52
N SER A 726 -25.68 19.42 -34.97
CA SER A 726 -24.87 20.25 -35.87
C SER A 726 -23.68 20.93 -35.18
N SER A 727 -23.83 21.35 -33.91
CA SER A 727 -22.75 21.98 -33.14
C SER A 727 -21.68 21.00 -32.62
N ALA A 728 -22.00 19.71 -32.46
CA ALA A 728 -21.07 18.68 -31.98
C ALA A 728 -20.04 18.18 -33.01
N GLY A 729 -20.19 18.53 -34.30
CA GLY A 729 -19.32 18.03 -35.38
C GLY A 729 -17.91 18.61 -35.45
N GLY A 730 -17.55 19.57 -34.58
CA GLY A 730 -16.29 20.33 -34.65
C GLY A 730 -15.08 19.74 -33.93
N ALA A 731 -15.24 18.72 -33.07
CA ALA A 731 -14.13 18.11 -32.32
C ALA A 731 -14.02 16.62 -32.66
N GLU A 732 -12.91 16.21 -33.29
CA GLU A 732 -12.68 14.82 -33.72
C GLU A 732 -12.46 13.87 -32.52
N VAL A 733 -13.54 13.51 -31.81
CA VAL A 733 -13.49 12.65 -30.60
C VAL A 733 -12.81 11.31 -30.93
N VAL A 734 -11.65 11.05 -30.34
CA VAL A 734 -10.94 9.78 -30.47
C VAL A 734 -11.57 8.74 -29.53
N THR A 735 -12.15 7.69 -30.10
CA THR A 735 -12.69 6.54 -29.37
C THR A 735 -11.68 5.39 -29.36
N ILE A 736 -11.49 4.76 -28.20
CA ILE A 736 -10.71 3.52 -28.05
C ILE A 736 -11.68 2.36 -27.82
N GLU A 737 -11.40 1.21 -28.44
CA GLU A 737 -12.04 -0.06 -28.11
C GLU A 737 -11.02 -0.97 -27.38
N TRP A 738 -11.23 -1.21 -26.08
CA TRP A 738 -10.38 -2.13 -25.29
C TRP A 738 -11.26 -2.98 -24.37
N GLY A 739 -11.07 -4.31 -24.39
CA GLY A 739 -11.84 -5.26 -23.56
C GLY A 739 -13.35 -5.29 -23.86
N GLY A 740 -13.75 -5.03 -25.11
CA GLY A 740 -15.18 -4.94 -25.51
C GLY A 740 -15.87 -3.63 -25.13
N MET A 741 -15.17 -2.69 -24.48
CA MET A 741 -15.70 -1.36 -24.12
C MET A 741 -15.19 -0.27 -25.07
N LYS A 742 -16.11 0.51 -25.64
CA LYS A 742 -15.79 1.74 -26.38
C LYS A 742 -15.72 2.91 -25.41
N SER A 743 -14.55 3.49 -25.23
CA SER A 743 -14.30 4.60 -24.31
C SER A 743 -13.89 5.86 -25.08
N SER A 744 -14.54 7.00 -24.83
CA SER A 744 -14.09 8.29 -25.34
C SER A 744 -12.90 8.80 -24.50
N VAL A 745 -11.86 9.29 -25.17
CA VAL A 745 -10.67 9.80 -24.49
C VAL A 745 -10.85 11.27 -24.17
N ASP A 746 -11.24 11.57 -22.93
CA ASP A 746 -11.45 12.95 -22.47
C ASP A 746 -10.14 13.65 -22.09
N VAL A 747 -9.04 12.90 -21.92
CA VAL A 747 -7.73 13.44 -21.52
C VAL A 747 -6.95 13.86 -22.76
N GLU A 748 -6.71 15.16 -22.93
CA GLU A 748 -6.03 15.77 -24.09
C GLU A 748 -4.69 15.10 -24.42
N LYS A 749 -3.86 14.81 -23.40
CA LYS A 749 -2.56 14.14 -23.60
C LYS A 749 -2.68 12.68 -24.00
N ALA A 750 -3.67 11.95 -23.50
CA ALA A 750 -3.91 10.57 -23.93
C ALA A 750 -4.37 10.54 -25.39
N ARG A 751 -5.20 11.52 -25.80
CA ARG A 751 -5.59 11.72 -27.20
C ARG A 751 -4.39 12.05 -28.10
N ALA A 752 -3.49 12.92 -27.64
CA ALA A 752 -2.26 13.26 -28.36
C ALA A 752 -1.34 12.05 -28.53
N VAL A 753 -1.17 11.20 -27.50
CA VAL A 753 -0.36 9.98 -27.59
C VAL A 753 -0.95 8.98 -28.59
N ILE A 754 -2.27 8.77 -28.59
CA ILE A 754 -2.91 7.84 -29.54
C ILE A 754 -2.78 8.36 -30.98
N GLN A 755 -2.93 9.66 -31.19
CA GLN A 755 -2.67 10.28 -32.49
C GLN A 755 -1.19 10.19 -32.87
N GLY A 756 -0.28 10.35 -31.90
CA GLY A 756 1.16 10.18 -32.06
C GLY A 756 1.55 8.77 -32.50
N TRP A 757 0.95 7.73 -31.92
CA TRP A 757 1.14 6.34 -32.37
C TRP A 757 0.63 6.12 -33.81
N ARG A 758 -0.54 6.67 -34.16
CA ARG A 758 -1.08 6.58 -35.55
C ARG A 758 -0.17 7.29 -36.57
N GLN A 759 0.41 8.43 -36.19
CA GLN A 759 1.38 9.16 -37.02
C GLN A 759 2.70 8.40 -37.13
N ALA A 760 3.19 7.87 -36.01
CA ALA A 760 4.41 7.07 -35.97
C ALA A 760 4.29 5.81 -36.85
N ASP A 761 3.15 5.12 -36.87
CA ASP A 761 2.92 3.99 -37.79
C ASP A 761 3.01 4.39 -39.27
N GLY A 762 2.66 5.65 -39.60
CA GLY A 762 2.85 6.22 -40.94
C GLY A 762 4.31 6.53 -41.24
N GLU A 763 5.02 7.13 -40.29
CA GLU A 763 6.45 7.47 -40.39
C GLU A 763 7.35 6.22 -40.43
N LEU A 764 7.00 5.17 -39.68
CA LEU A 764 7.73 3.90 -39.61
C LEU A 764 7.76 3.16 -40.95
N LYS A 765 6.70 3.31 -41.78
CA LYS A 765 6.66 2.76 -43.14
C LYS A 765 7.60 3.47 -44.10
N GLN A 766 7.99 4.71 -43.80
CA GLN A 766 8.88 5.52 -44.62
C GLN A 766 10.36 5.43 -44.18
N CYS A 767 10.63 4.91 -42.99
CA CYS A 767 11.98 4.83 -42.43
C CYS A 767 12.76 3.61 -42.95
N ASN A 768 13.91 3.86 -43.58
CA ASN A 768 14.80 2.81 -44.10
C ASN A 768 15.90 2.41 -43.11
N SER A 769 16.27 3.28 -42.15
CA SER A 769 17.34 2.97 -41.19
C SER A 769 16.81 2.42 -39.86
N PRO A 770 17.45 1.40 -39.27
CA PRO A 770 17.01 0.84 -37.99
C PRO A 770 17.21 1.82 -36.82
N LYS A 771 18.19 2.74 -36.92
CA LYS A 771 18.45 3.76 -35.90
C LYS A 771 17.35 4.82 -35.83
N GLU A 772 16.78 5.24 -36.96
CA GLU A 772 15.64 6.16 -36.99
C GLU A 772 14.38 5.49 -36.41
N LYS A 773 14.13 4.23 -36.75
CA LYS A 773 13.03 3.44 -36.14
C LYS A 773 13.16 3.38 -34.61
N MET A 774 14.37 3.15 -34.09
CA MET A 774 14.62 3.14 -32.65
C MET A 774 14.32 4.50 -31.98
N ALA A 775 14.75 5.61 -32.60
CA ALA A 775 14.53 6.95 -32.07
C ALA A 775 13.03 7.33 -32.06
N LEU A 776 12.29 6.95 -33.10
CA LEU A 776 10.83 7.15 -33.17
C LEU A 776 10.11 6.37 -32.07
N TYR A 777 10.44 5.09 -31.88
CA TYR A 777 9.87 4.30 -30.78
C TYR A 777 10.24 4.86 -29.42
N GLU A 778 11.47 5.34 -29.21
CA GLU A 778 11.89 5.92 -27.93
C GLU A 778 11.12 7.21 -27.59
N LYS A 779 10.90 8.08 -28.58
CA LYS A 779 10.08 9.28 -28.43
C LYS A 779 8.64 8.93 -28.03
N GLN A 780 7.96 8.07 -28.80
CA GLN A 780 6.57 7.70 -28.51
C GLN A 780 6.41 6.94 -27.18
N LEU A 781 7.39 6.12 -26.81
CA LEU A 781 7.39 5.43 -25.51
C LEU A 781 7.56 6.41 -24.34
N SER A 782 8.32 7.50 -24.51
CA SER A 782 8.43 8.53 -23.48
C SER A 782 7.11 9.27 -23.29
N ASP A 783 6.47 9.70 -24.39
CA ASP A 783 5.17 10.38 -24.35
C ASP A 783 4.07 9.48 -23.74
N THR A 784 4.13 8.17 -24.03
CA THR A 784 3.19 7.18 -23.46
C THR A 784 3.37 7.00 -21.96
N ARG A 785 4.61 6.99 -21.45
CA ARG A 785 4.89 6.90 -20.00
C ARG A 785 4.33 8.11 -19.26
N ASP A 786 4.57 9.30 -19.79
CA ASP A 786 4.08 10.55 -19.22
C ASP A 786 2.54 10.60 -19.18
N ALA A 787 1.86 10.03 -20.18
CA ALA A 787 0.40 9.92 -20.20
C ALA A 787 -0.13 8.90 -19.17
N ILE A 788 0.54 7.75 -19.01
CA ILE A 788 0.18 6.73 -18.01
C ILE A 788 0.29 7.31 -16.60
N ASP A 789 1.37 8.03 -16.30
CA ASP A 789 1.58 8.62 -14.97
C ASP A 789 0.47 9.63 -14.63
N GLN A 790 0.08 10.47 -15.58
CA GLN A 790 -1.00 11.45 -15.39
C GLN A 790 -2.38 10.80 -15.22
N ILE A 791 -2.68 9.74 -15.98
CA ILE A 791 -3.92 8.97 -15.78
C ILE A 791 -3.89 8.24 -14.43
N SER A 792 -2.74 7.73 -14.01
CA SER A 792 -2.59 7.09 -12.70
C SER A 792 -2.85 8.08 -11.55
N ASP A 793 -2.39 9.32 -11.67
CA ASP A 793 -2.68 10.39 -10.72
C ASP A 793 -4.15 10.81 -10.76
N ALA A 794 -4.77 10.84 -11.95
CA ALA A 794 -6.21 11.09 -12.08
C ALA A 794 -7.05 9.98 -11.42
N ILE A 795 -6.65 8.71 -11.57
CA ILE A 795 -7.28 7.56 -10.88
C ILE A 795 -7.11 7.70 -9.37
N ARG A 796 -5.91 8.07 -8.87
CA ARG A 796 -5.69 8.28 -7.43
C ARG A 796 -6.56 9.40 -6.86
N LYS A 797 -6.70 10.52 -7.57
CA LYS A 797 -7.61 11.62 -7.19
C LYS A 797 -9.08 11.17 -7.16
N LYS A 798 -9.53 10.47 -8.21
CA LYS A 798 -10.90 9.93 -8.28
C LYS A 798 -11.19 8.84 -7.25
N ALA A 799 -10.18 8.06 -6.85
CA ALA A 799 -10.28 7.08 -5.77
C ALA A 799 -10.44 7.75 -4.40
N THR A 800 -9.72 8.85 -4.14
CA THR A 800 -9.93 9.65 -2.91
C THR A 800 -11.34 10.25 -2.86
N GLU A 801 -11.95 10.52 -4.01
CA GLU A 801 -13.30 11.04 -4.16
C GLU A 801 -14.38 9.94 -4.21
N ASN A 802 -14.00 8.64 -4.23
CA ASN A 802 -14.89 7.47 -4.43
C ASN A 802 -15.82 7.59 -5.65
N SER A 803 -15.28 8.05 -6.77
CA SER A 803 -15.98 8.09 -8.07
C SER A 803 -15.59 6.91 -8.96
N ASP A 804 -16.46 6.55 -9.93
CA ASP A 804 -16.22 5.45 -10.87
C ASP A 804 -14.95 5.69 -11.71
N SER A 805 -13.93 4.84 -11.50
CA SER A 805 -12.63 4.93 -12.18
C SER A 805 -12.48 3.94 -13.34
N THR A 806 -13.51 3.17 -13.67
CA THR A 806 -13.47 2.07 -14.64
C THR A 806 -13.06 2.50 -16.05
N VAL A 807 -13.55 3.65 -16.51
CA VAL A 807 -13.19 4.23 -17.83
C VAL A 807 -11.73 4.69 -17.87
N LEU A 808 -11.21 5.25 -16.77
CA LEU A 808 -9.79 5.64 -16.72
C LEU A 808 -8.89 4.41 -16.62
N GLN A 809 -9.36 3.34 -15.98
CA GLN A 809 -8.65 2.06 -15.92
C GLN A 809 -8.59 1.38 -17.30
N SER A 810 -9.67 1.40 -18.09
CA SER A 810 -9.64 0.84 -19.45
C SER A 810 -8.68 1.61 -20.36
N ILE A 811 -8.68 2.95 -20.30
CA ILE A 811 -7.74 3.79 -21.05
C ILE A 811 -6.30 3.50 -20.60
N LYS A 812 -6.06 3.36 -19.30
CA LYS A 812 -4.75 3.02 -18.76
C LYS A 812 -4.27 1.66 -19.29
N SER A 813 -5.11 0.62 -19.23
CA SER A 813 -4.76 -0.71 -19.74
C SER A 813 -4.41 -0.69 -21.23
N TYR A 814 -5.13 0.11 -22.03
CA TYR A 814 -4.82 0.26 -23.46
C TYR A 814 -3.48 0.97 -23.70
N LEU A 815 -3.16 2.02 -22.94
CA LEU A 815 -1.86 2.69 -23.03
C LEU A 815 -0.72 1.79 -22.54
N GLU A 816 -0.96 0.96 -21.52
CA GLU A 816 -0.02 -0.06 -21.08
C GLU A 816 0.23 -1.08 -22.20
N PHE A 817 -0.81 -1.53 -22.91
CA PHE A 817 -0.66 -2.37 -24.09
C PHE A 817 0.19 -1.71 -25.19
N LEU A 818 -0.10 -0.45 -25.56
CA LEU A 818 0.69 0.28 -26.57
C LEU A 818 2.16 0.43 -26.14
N LYS A 819 2.42 0.73 -24.86
CA LYS A 819 3.77 0.80 -24.31
C LYS A 819 4.49 -0.54 -24.46
N MET A 820 3.85 -1.65 -24.08
CA MET A 820 4.46 -2.98 -24.14
C MET A 820 4.76 -3.40 -25.58
N ASN A 821 3.81 -3.21 -26.50
CA ASN A 821 4.01 -3.51 -27.91
C ASN A 821 5.13 -2.65 -28.51
N GLY A 822 5.13 -1.34 -28.23
CA GLY A 822 6.18 -0.43 -28.65
C GLY A 822 7.57 -0.77 -28.11
N THR A 823 7.66 -1.26 -26.86
CA THR A 823 8.95 -1.72 -26.31
C THR A 823 9.46 -2.98 -27.01
N ALA A 824 8.57 -3.91 -27.38
CA ALA A 824 8.95 -5.10 -28.14
C ALA A 824 9.46 -4.72 -29.53
N SER A 825 8.74 -3.86 -30.26
CA SER A 825 9.18 -3.36 -31.58
C SER A 825 10.51 -2.59 -31.51
N ARG A 826 10.76 -1.83 -30.44
CA ARG A 826 12.08 -1.21 -30.19
C ARG A 826 13.18 -2.26 -30.04
N TYR A 827 12.96 -3.33 -29.28
CA TYR A 827 13.95 -4.41 -29.14
C TYR A 827 14.21 -5.15 -30.45
N LEU A 828 13.18 -5.31 -31.28
CA LEU A 828 13.33 -5.87 -32.64
C LEU A 828 14.18 -4.96 -33.54
N ALA A 829 13.96 -3.64 -33.50
CA ALA A 829 14.80 -2.69 -34.22
C ALA A 829 16.27 -2.70 -33.72
N ILE A 830 16.50 -2.88 -32.41
CA ILE A 830 17.84 -3.07 -31.85
C ILE A 830 18.48 -4.36 -32.40
N ILE A 831 17.71 -5.45 -32.48
CA ILE A 831 18.17 -6.71 -33.05
C ILE A 831 18.59 -6.52 -34.51
N GLU A 832 17.80 -5.84 -35.33
CA GLU A 832 18.17 -5.53 -36.73
C GLU A 832 19.45 -4.70 -36.82
N ASN A 833 19.59 -3.66 -36.00
CA ASN A 833 20.81 -2.85 -35.97
C ASN A 833 22.03 -3.70 -35.56
N THR A 834 21.91 -4.53 -34.51
CA THR A 834 23.02 -5.38 -34.05
C THR A 834 23.41 -6.43 -35.08
N LYS A 835 22.49 -6.98 -35.89
CA LYS A 835 22.81 -7.88 -37.01
C LYS A 835 23.61 -7.18 -38.12
N SER A 836 23.40 -5.88 -38.32
CA SER A 836 24.12 -5.10 -39.34
C SER A 836 25.57 -4.77 -38.95
N GLU A 837 25.96 -4.93 -37.68
CA GLU A 837 27.31 -4.62 -37.19
C GLU A 837 28.30 -5.77 -37.46
N LYS A 838 29.54 -5.46 -37.88
CA LYS A 838 30.55 -6.43 -38.36
C LYS A 838 31.06 -7.45 -37.31
N LYS A 839 30.70 -7.32 -36.03
CA LYS A 839 31.13 -8.23 -34.94
C LYS A 839 29.96 -8.54 -34.01
N VAL A 840 29.16 -9.54 -34.38
CA VAL A 840 28.01 -9.96 -33.57
C VAL A 840 28.37 -11.16 -32.71
N LYS A 841 28.23 -11.03 -31.39
CA LYS A 841 28.25 -12.19 -30.49
C LYS A 841 26.84 -12.78 -30.42
N PRO A 842 26.65 -14.10 -30.64
CA PRO A 842 25.34 -14.74 -30.53
C PRO A 842 24.64 -14.57 -29.16
N GLN A 843 25.41 -14.32 -28.11
CA GLN A 843 24.91 -14.10 -26.73
C GLN A 843 24.12 -12.79 -26.59
N ASP A 844 24.51 -11.73 -27.30
CA ASP A 844 23.88 -10.42 -27.20
C ASP A 844 22.47 -10.45 -27.83
N LEU A 845 22.31 -11.20 -28.92
CA LEU A 845 21.01 -11.44 -29.56
C LEU A 845 20.09 -12.31 -28.70
N LEU A 846 20.63 -13.30 -28.00
CA LEU A 846 19.85 -14.18 -27.12
C LEU A 846 19.16 -13.39 -26.00
N ARG A 847 19.89 -12.46 -25.37
CA ARG A 847 19.33 -11.59 -24.32
C ARG A 847 18.18 -10.73 -24.83
N LEU A 848 18.30 -10.17 -26.04
CA LEU A 848 17.27 -9.32 -26.64
C LEU A 848 16.01 -10.12 -26.99
N TYR A 849 16.15 -11.31 -27.57
CA TYR A 849 15.00 -12.18 -27.84
C TYR A 849 14.33 -12.69 -26.55
N ASP A 850 15.09 -12.94 -25.48
CA ASP A 850 14.52 -13.27 -24.16
C ASP A 850 13.63 -12.15 -23.63
N SER A 851 14.09 -10.89 -23.72
CA SER A 851 13.28 -9.72 -23.32
C SER A 851 12.02 -9.55 -24.17
N VAL A 852 12.09 -9.78 -25.49
CA VAL A 852 10.91 -9.73 -26.38
C VAL A 852 9.88 -10.81 -26.01
N ILE A 853 10.33 -12.03 -25.72
CA ILE A 853 9.46 -13.14 -25.33
C ILE A 853 8.77 -12.87 -23.99
N GLU A 854 9.48 -12.28 -23.03
CA GLU A 854 8.93 -11.90 -21.73
C GLU A 854 7.84 -10.83 -21.89
N ILE A 855 8.11 -9.76 -22.65
CA ILE A 855 7.15 -8.70 -22.92
C ILE A 855 5.89 -9.23 -23.60
N TYR A 856 6.01 -10.11 -24.60
CA TYR A 856 4.83 -10.69 -25.26
C TYR A 856 4.02 -11.64 -24.39
N LYS A 857 4.62 -12.26 -23.36
CA LYS A 857 3.85 -12.99 -22.33
C LYS A 857 3.10 -12.03 -21.42
N GLU A 858 3.74 -10.95 -20.99
CA GLU A 858 3.14 -9.93 -20.12
C GLU A 858 1.95 -9.22 -20.82
N VAL A 859 1.99 -9.05 -22.14
CA VAL A 859 0.86 -8.49 -22.91
C VAL A 859 -0.43 -9.30 -22.73
N ALA A 860 -0.34 -10.62 -22.58
CA ALA A 860 -1.51 -11.48 -22.37
C ALA A 860 -2.11 -11.33 -20.96
N GLU A 861 -1.37 -10.76 -20.01
CA GLU A 861 -1.77 -10.57 -18.60
C GLU A 861 -2.36 -9.17 -18.34
N VAL A 862 -2.39 -8.29 -19.35
CA VAL A 862 -2.92 -6.92 -19.20
C VAL A 862 -4.42 -6.94 -18.90
N PRO A 863 -4.91 -6.19 -17.88
CA PRO A 863 -6.33 -6.17 -17.53
C PRO A 863 -7.22 -5.75 -18.72
N GLY A 864 -8.14 -6.63 -19.10
CA GLY A 864 -9.04 -6.44 -20.25
C GLY A 864 -8.65 -7.24 -21.50
N ALA A 865 -7.43 -7.77 -21.59
CA ALA A 865 -6.97 -8.60 -22.72
C ALA A 865 -7.69 -9.95 -22.79
N GLU A 866 -8.17 -10.48 -21.66
CA GLU A 866 -8.92 -11.76 -21.58
C GLU A 866 -10.19 -11.79 -22.44
N HIS A 867 -10.78 -10.62 -22.71
CA HIS A 867 -12.01 -10.50 -23.50
C HIS A 867 -11.75 -10.53 -25.01
N ASP A 868 -10.50 -10.34 -25.47
CA ASP A 868 -10.12 -10.39 -26.88
C ASP A 868 -9.31 -11.66 -27.21
N LYS A 869 -10.04 -12.70 -27.62
CA LYS A 869 -9.45 -14.01 -27.98
C LYS A 869 -8.50 -13.91 -29.18
N SER A 870 -8.70 -12.95 -30.08
CA SER A 870 -7.86 -12.78 -31.27
C SER A 870 -6.46 -12.30 -30.91
N LEU A 871 -6.38 -11.43 -29.89
CA LEU A 871 -5.14 -10.89 -29.35
C LEU A 871 -4.32 -11.98 -28.65
N ILE A 872 -4.94 -12.77 -27.76
CA ILE A 872 -4.25 -13.85 -27.03
C ILE A 872 -3.63 -14.87 -28.00
N GLN A 873 -4.39 -15.27 -29.04
CA GLN A 873 -3.90 -16.23 -30.04
C GLN A 873 -2.75 -15.66 -30.86
N ALA A 874 -2.81 -14.37 -31.25
CA ALA A 874 -1.75 -13.71 -31.99
C ALA A 874 -0.44 -13.62 -31.17
N PHE A 875 -0.50 -13.16 -29.92
CA PHE A 875 0.70 -13.04 -29.08
C PHE A 875 1.28 -14.40 -28.67
N ALA A 876 0.45 -15.43 -28.50
CA ALA A 876 0.95 -16.80 -28.30
C ALA A 876 1.75 -17.31 -29.51
N ALA A 877 1.27 -17.04 -30.73
CA ALA A 877 2.01 -17.38 -31.96
C ALA A 877 3.31 -16.59 -32.09
N LYS A 878 3.32 -15.29 -31.76
CA LYS A 878 4.54 -14.47 -31.70
C LYS A 878 5.57 -15.02 -30.72
N VAL A 879 5.13 -15.49 -29.55
CA VAL A 879 6.03 -16.11 -28.57
C VAL A 879 6.71 -17.36 -29.14
N GLU A 880 5.99 -18.24 -29.83
CA GLU A 880 6.60 -19.42 -30.46
C GLU A 880 7.52 -19.04 -31.64
N TYR A 881 7.17 -18.01 -32.41
CA TYR A 881 8.01 -17.45 -33.47
C TYR A 881 9.38 -17.00 -32.93
N TYR A 882 9.41 -16.12 -31.92
CA TYR A 882 10.68 -15.63 -31.37
C TYR A 882 11.44 -16.66 -30.53
N ARG A 883 10.75 -17.68 -29.98
CA ARG A 883 11.40 -18.86 -29.36
C ARG A 883 12.23 -19.65 -30.37
N ALA A 884 11.81 -19.71 -31.64
CA ALA A 884 12.60 -20.37 -32.69
C ALA A 884 13.92 -19.62 -32.93
N TYR A 885 13.88 -18.29 -33.09
CA TYR A 885 15.09 -17.45 -33.22
C TYR A 885 16.00 -17.54 -32.01
N ARG A 886 15.44 -17.51 -30.79
CA ARG A 886 16.22 -17.68 -29.56
C ARG A 886 16.93 -19.04 -29.52
N CYS A 887 16.24 -20.12 -29.88
CA CYS A 887 16.82 -21.47 -29.89
C CYS A 887 17.96 -21.59 -30.90
N PHE A 888 17.85 -20.92 -32.06
CA PHE A 888 18.92 -20.83 -33.04
C PHE A 888 20.16 -20.11 -32.49
N TYR A 889 20.02 -18.90 -31.95
CA TYR A 889 21.18 -18.18 -31.39
C TYR A 889 21.79 -18.86 -30.17
N MET A 890 20.97 -19.57 -29.39
CA MET A 890 21.46 -20.47 -28.34
C MET A 890 22.37 -21.56 -28.92
N ALA A 891 21.92 -22.28 -29.95
CA ALA A 891 22.72 -23.30 -30.62
C ALA A 891 24.03 -22.73 -31.22
N SER A 892 23.96 -21.55 -31.86
CA SER A 892 25.12 -20.84 -32.41
C SER A 892 26.13 -20.44 -31.33
N SER A 893 25.67 -20.07 -30.12
CA SER A 893 26.56 -19.80 -28.98
C SER A 893 27.31 -21.04 -28.51
N TYR A 894 26.67 -22.22 -28.48
CA TYR A 894 27.33 -23.49 -28.15
C TYR A 894 28.32 -23.93 -29.24
N ALA A 895 27.99 -23.67 -30.51
CA ALA A 895 28.90 -23.91 -31.62
C ALA A 895 30.15 -23.03 -31.52
N ALA A 896 30.02 -21.76 -31.13
CA ALA A 896 31.14 -20.85 -30.89
C ALA A 896 32.02 -21.27 -29.68
N LEU A 897 31.47 -22.05 -28.74
CA LEU A 897 32.20 -22.61 -27.60
C LEU A 897 32.81 -24.00 -27.89
N ASN A 898 32.85 -24.43 -29.15
CA ASN A 898 33.33 -25.74 -29.61
C ASN A 898 32.57 -26.96 -29.03
N ARG A 899 31.35 -26.74 -28.51
CA ARG A 899 30.46 -27.81 -28.01
C ARG A 899 29.52 -28.27 -29.12
N HIS A 900 30.10 -28.94 -30.11
CA HIS A 900 29.41 -29.24 -31.37
C HIS A 900 28.30 -30.29 -31.26
N VAL A 901 28.37 -31.18 -30.26
CA VAL A 901 27.35 -32.23 -30.04
C VAL A 901 26.06 -31.59 -29.55
N GLU A 902 26.16 -30.79 -28.49
CA GLU A 902 25.07 -30.04 -27.88
C GLU A 902 24.50 -29.02 -28.87
N ALA A 903 25.36 -28.32 -29.63
CA ALA A 903 24.93 -27.40 -30.68
C ALA A 903 24.08 -28.11 -31.75
N SER A 904 24.49 -29.30 -32.21
CA SER A 904 23.74 -30.03 -33.24
C SER A 904 22.34 -30.47 -32.78
N ALA A 905 22.20 -30.86 -31.52
CA ALA A 905 20.93 -31.23 -30.92
C ALA A 905 20.01 -30.00 -30.77
N LEU A 906 20.58 -28.85 -30.39
CA LEU A 906 19.84 -27.59 -30.28
C LEU A 906 19.39 -27.06 -31.65
N PHE A 907 20.18 -27.21 -32.71
CA PHE A 907 19.76 -26.87 -34.07
C PHE A 907 18.59 -27.75 -34.55
N GLU A 908 18.58 -29.04 -34.19
CA GLU A 908 17.46 -29.94 -34.50
C GLU A 908 16.17 -29.54 -33.77
N ARG A 909 16.30 -29.15 -32.50
CA ARG A 909 15.18 -28.58 -31.75
C ARG A 909 14.70 -27.26 -32.34
N ALA A 910 15.61 -26.41 -32.83
CA ALA A 910 15.24 -25.16 -33.48
C ALA A 910 14.43 -25.40 -34.77
N LEU A 911 14.81 -26.38 -35.60
CA LEU A 911 14.04 -26.77 -36.79
C LEU A 911 12.61 -27.21 -36.45
N SER A 912 12.44 -28.07 -35.44
CA SER A 912 11.12 -28.50 -34.98
C SER A 912 10.24 -27.32 -34.53
N ARG A 913 10.83 -26.33 -33.85
CA ARG A 913 10.11 -25.11 -33.44
C ARG A 913 9.76 -24.20 -34.61
N VAL A 914 10.63 -24.09 -35.62
CA VAL A 914 10.33 -23.35 -36.85
C VAL A 914 9.13 -23.97 -37.57
N ASP A 915 9.06 -25.30 -37.65
CA ASP A 915 7.92 -25.98 -38.27
C ASP A 915 6.61 -25.77 -37.47
N GLN A 916 6.68 -25.76 -36.13
CA GLN A 916 5.55 -25.43 -35.26
C GLN A 916 5.09 -23.98 -35.46
N ALA A 917 6.00 -23.00 -35.41
CA ALA A 917 5.69 -21.59 -35.61
C ALA A 917 5.13 -21.32 -37.02
N ALA A 918 5.66 -21.98 -38.05
CA ALA A 918 5.13 -21.88 -39.42
C ALA A 918 3.70 -22.41 -39.53
N ASN A 919 3.36 -23.48 -38.81
CA ASN A 919 2.00 -24.01 -38.78
C ASN A 919 1.04 -23.08 -38.02
N ASP A 920 1.48 -22.46 -36.94
CA ASP A 920 0.64 -21.55 -36.17
C ASP A 920 0.38 -20.23 -36.91
N ILE A 921 1.39 -19.68 -37.60
CA ILE A 921 1.19 -18.51 -38.49
C ILE A 921 0.27 -18.84 -39.66
N LYS A 922 0.36 -20.04 -40.24
CA LYS A 922 -0.57 -20.48 -41.30
C LYS A 922 -2.03 -20.52 -40.84
N LYS A 923 -2.28 -20.92 -39.59
CA LYS A 923 -3.63 -20.96 -39.00
C LYS A 923 -4.19 -19.56 -38.74
N LEU A 924 -3.34 -18.56 -38.52
CA LEU A 924 -3.71 -17.24 -38.00
C LEU A 924 -3.58 -16.10 -39.03
N LYS A 925 -3.53 -16.40 -40.34
CA LYS A 925 -3.32 -15.43 -41.44
C LYS A 925 -4.32 -14.26 -41.50
N SER A 926 -5.47 -14.34 -40.82
CA SER A 926 -6.52 -13.32 -40.84
C SER A 926 -6.47 -12.30 -39.68
N ASN A 927 -5.50 -12.39 -38.76
CA ASN A 927 -5.48 -11.53 -37.56
C ASN A 927 -4.68 -10.24 -37.78
N ALA A 928 -5.28 -9.10 -37.41
CA ALA A 928 -4.71 -7.76 -37.58
C ALA A 928 -3.40 -7.49 -36.79
N TYR A 929 -3.11 -8.30 -35.76
CA TYR A 929 -1.94 -8.12 -34.87
C TYR A 929 -0.67 -8.85 -35.34
N LEU A 930 -0.73 -9.59 -36.46
CA LEU A 930 0.40 -10.30 -37.10
C LEU A 930 0.87 -9.54 -38.34
N SER A 931 1.67 -8.47 -38.14
CA SER A 931 2.11 -7.59 -39.23
C SER A 931 3.60 -7.69 -39.56
N GLU A 932 4.45 -8.06 -38.60
CA GLU A 932 5.92 -8.09 -38.77
C GLU A 932 6.46 -9.52 -38.99
N GLU A 933 5.74 -10.55 -38.54
CA GLU A 933 6.20 -11.94 -38.57
C GLU A 933 5.78 -12.65 -39.87
N THR A 934 6.66 -12.65 -40.88
CA THR A 934 6.39 -13.29 -42.18
C THR A 934 6.79 -14.77 -42.22
N GLN A 935 6.06 -15.53 -43.05
CA GLN A 935 6.41 -16.93 -43.35
C GLN A 935 7.74 -17.03 -44.11
N GLU A 936 8.10 -16.00 -44.88
CA GLU A 936 9.36 -15.89 -45.64
C GLU A 936 10.58 -15.81 -44.70
N ALA A 937 10.51 -14.98 -43.66
CA ALA A 937 11.58 -14.88 -42.66
C ALA A 937 11.81 -16.21 -41.91
N LEU A 938 10.78 -17.04 -41.73
CA LEU A 938 10.92 -18.39 -41.16
C LEU A 938 11.56 -19.38 -42.13
N SER A 939 11.26 -19.28 -43.43
CA SER A 939 11.96 -20.11 -44.42
C SER A 939 13.44 -19.77 -44.48
N ASP A 940 13.79 -18.48 -44.42
CA ASP A 940 15.17 -18.03 -44.39
C ASP A 940 15.87 -18.56 -43.14
N LEU A 941 15.26 -18.40 -41.96
CA LEU A 941 15.79 -18.97 -40.71
C LEU A 941 15.97 -20.49 -40.80
N LYS A 942 15.04 -21.22 -41.44
CA LYS A 942 15.16 -22.67 -41.65
C LYS A 942 16.39 -23.01 -42.48
N THR A 943 16.69 -22.24 -43.52
CA THR A 943 17.90 -22.42 -44.33
C THR A 943 19.18 -22.10 -43.54
N GLU A 944 19.19 -21.01 -42.75
CA GLU A 944 20.31 -20.63 -41.89
C GLU A 944 20.60 -21.71 -40.84
N ILE A 945 19.56 -22.24 -40.18
CA ILE A 945 19.69 -23.35 -39.22
C ILE A 945 20.25 -24.60 -39.92
N GLY A 946 19.79 -24.90 -41.14
CA GLY A 946 20.28 -26.01 -41.94
C GLY A 946 21.78 -25.89 -42.24
N GLN A 947 22.22 -24.71 -42.69
CA GLN A 947 23.62 -24.41 -42.96
C GLN A 947 24.48 -24.51 -41.68
N ALA A 948 24.01 -23.91 -40.58
CA ALA A 948 24.72 -23.94 -39.29
C ALA A 948 24.81 -25.36 -38.71
N LYS A 949 23.77 -26.20 -38.88
CA LYS A 949 23.77 -27.61 -38.46
C LYS A 949 24.81 -28.42 -39.24
N ILE A 950 24.90 -28.22 -40.55
CA ILE A 950 25.91 -28.87 -41.40
C ILE A 950 27.31 -28.41 -40.98
N ALA A 951 27.52 -27.10 -40.80
CA ALA A 951 28.80 -26.53 -40.34
C ALA A 951 29.25 -27.05 -38.96
N ALA A 952 28.32 -27.23 -38.01
CA ALA A 952 28.63 -27.82 -36.71
C ALA A 952 28.98 -29.31 -36.81
N ARG A 953 28.33 -30.07 -37.71
CA ARG A 953 28.65 -31.48 -37.98
C ARG A 953 29.99 -31.64 -38.68
N THR A 954 30.31 -30.80 -39.66
CA THR A 954 31.61 -30.81 -40.34
C THR A 954 32.72 -30.43 -39.37
N SER A 955 32.55 -29.38 -38.56
CA SER A 955 33.52 -28.97 -37.54
C SER A 955 33.77 -30.07 -36.51
N ARG A 956 32.73 -30.78 -36.06
CA ARG A 956 32.86 -31.97 -35.21
C ARG A 956 33.71 -33.06 -35.89
N LEU A 957 33.42 -33.36 -37.15
CA LEU A 957 34.16 -34.38 -37.92
C LEU A 957 35.62 -33.97 -38.15
N THR A 958 35.88 -32.69 -38.44
CA THR A 958 37.23 -32.14 -38.59
C THR A 958 37.99 -32.13 -37.27
N GLN A 959 37.35 -31.85 -36.14
CA GLN A 959 37.97 -31.94 -34.82
C GLN A 959 38.31 -33.41 -34.46
N THR A 960 37.45 -34.36 -34.84
CA THR A 960 37.76 -35.79 -34.68
C THR A 960 38.82 -36.28 -35.65
N ALA A 961 38.92 -35.71 -36.86
CA ALA A 961 39.92 -36.07 -37.87
C ALA A 961 41.28 -35.39 -37.68
N GLY A 962 41.32 -34.16 -37.15
CA GLY A 962 42.55 -33.43 -36.82
C GLY A 962 43.33 -34.07 -35.65
N ASN A 963 42.62 -34.79 -34.78
CA ASN A 963 43.24 -35.64 -33.76
C ASN A 963 43.85 -36.94 -34.33
N ALA A 964 43.70 -37.23 -35.63
CA ALA A 964 44.26 -38.43 -36.28
C ALA A 964 45.69 -38.25 -36.83
N ALA A 965 46.25 -37.04 -36.82
CA ALA A 965 47.60 -36.77 -37.32
C ALA A 965 48.71 -37.12 -36.31
N ASN A 966 48.37 -37.28 -35.03
CA ASN A 966 49.32 -37.76 -34.02
C ASN A 966 48.97 -39.18 -33.60
N THR A 967 49.87 -40.07 -34.01
CA THR A 967 50.13 -41.40 -33.44
C THR A 967 49.17 -42.51 -33.85
N ARG A 968 49.78 -43.53 -34.47
CA ARG A 968 49.25 -44.88 -34.77
C ARG A 968 48.75 -45.68 -33.54
N ASP A 969 48.56 -45.02 -32.41
CA ASP A 969 48.17 -45.60 -31.12
C ASP A 969 46.67 -45.48 -30.83
N SER A 970 45.89 -44.76 -31.65
CA SER A 970 44.48 -44.48 -31.38
C SER A 970 43.53 -45.67 -31.59
N GLN A 971 43.91 -46.69 -32.37
CA GLN A 971 43.15 -47.95 -32.43
C GLN A 971 43.37 -48.85 -31.20
N GLN A 972 44.49 -48.69 -30.48
CA GLN A 972 44.75 -49.37 -29.20
C GLN A 972 44.27 -48.56 -27.99
N LEU A 973 44.27 -47.23 -28.05
CA LEU A 973 43.74 -46.38 -26.96
C LEU A 973 42.21 -46.44 -26.86
N ALA A 974 41.49 -46.65 -27.97
CA ALA A 974 40.04 -46.85 -27.94
C ALA A 974 39.61 -48.17 -27.26
N LYS A 975 40.54 -49.13 -27.09
CA LYS A 975 40.32 -50.36 -26.31
C LYS A 975 40.70 -50.21 -24.84
N ASN A 976 41.50 -49.22 -24.47
CA ASN A 976 41.97 -49.06 -23.10
C ASN A 976 41.23 -47.93 -22.37
N ILE A 977 40.21 -48.39 -21.66
CA ILE A 977 39.59 -47.79 -20.46
C ILE A 977 38.57 -46.69 -20.75
N ASP A 978 37.35 -47.15 -21.06
CA ASP A 978 36.15 -46.34 -20.94
C ASP A 978 35.81 -46.13 -19.45
N THR A 979 35.86 -44.87 -19.00
CA THR A 979 35.75 -44.42 -17.60
C THR A 979 34.31 -44.27 -17.10
N ARG A 980 33.32 -44.61 -17.92
CA ARG A 980 31.91 -44.64 -17.52
C ARG A 980 31.69 -45.69 -16.41
N PRO A 981 30.84 -45.38 -15.41
CA PRO A 981 30.56 -46.31 -14.33
C PRO A 981 29.87 -47.57 -14.87
N LEU A 982 30.20 -48.73 -14.29
CA LEU A 982 29.68 -50.04 -14.72
C LEU A 982 28.14 -50.07 -14.81
N VAL A 983 27.45 -49.34 -13.93
CA VAL A 983 25.99 -49.17 -13.94
C VAL A 983 25.44 -48.63 -15.26
N ASP A 984 26.17 -47.75 -15.95
CA ASP A 984 25.71 -47.14 -17.20
C ASP A 984 25.97 -48.05 -18.42
N THR A 985 26.73 -49.14 -18.26
CA THR A 985 27.20 -50.02 -19.34
C THR A 985 27.09 -51.51 -18.98
N LEU A 986 26.00 -51.90 -18.28
CA LEU A 986 25.73 -53.27 -17.84
C LEU A 986 25.62 -54.29 -18.98
N ASP A 987 25.22 -53.83 -20.17
CA ASP A 987 24.98 -54.66 -21.34
C ASP A 987 26.25 -54.90 -22.19
N ASP A 988 27.36 -54.22 -21.88
CA ASP A 988 28.63 -54.31 -22.61
C ASP A 988 29.66 -55.16 -21.83
N TRP A 989 30.18 -56.23 -22.44
CA TRP A 989 31.26 -57.05 -21.84
C TRP A 989 32.60 -56.30 -21.82
N ARG A 990 33.22 -56.18 -20.63
CA ARG A 990 34.51 -55.49 -20.44
C ARG A 990 35.51 -56.35 -19.66
N ASP A 991 36.75 -56.39 -20.14
CA ASP A 991 37.84 -57.14 -19.52
C ASP A 991 38.79 -56.18 -18.78
N TRP A 992 38.86 -56.26 -17.44
CA TRP A 992 39.70 -55.38 -16.61
C TRP A 992 40.89 -56.17 -16.06
N GLN A 993 42.11 -55.78 -16.44
CA GLN A 993 43.33 -56.38 -15.89
C GLN A 993 43.68 -55.77 -14.52
N ILE A 994 43.38 -56.53 -13.46
CA ILE A 994 43.46 -56.10 -12.05
C ILE A 994 44.89 -55.71 -11.64
N LYS A 995 45.92 -56.30 -12.25
CA LYS A 995 47.34 -56.09 -11.89
C LYS A 995 47.86 -54.70 -12.25
N ASP A 996 47.39 -54.10 -13.35
CA ASP A 996 47.84 -52.77 -13.77
C ASP A 996 47.11 -51.64 -13.02
N SER A 997 45.86 -51.89 -12.62
CA SER A 997 45.05 -50.92 -11.85
C SER A 997 45.58 -50.71 -10.42
N GLN A 998 46.20 -51.74 -9.82
CA GLN A 998 46.83 -51.64 -8.50
C GLN A 998 48.13 -50.83 -8.51
N ARG A 999 48.87 -50.81 -9.64
CA ARG A 999 50.11 -50.02 -9.79
C ARG A 999 49.85 -48.51 -9.82
N GLU A 1000 48.73 -48.09 -10.41
CA GLU A 1000 48.38 -46.67 -10.57
C GLU A 1000 47.43 -46.11 -9.49
N LYS A 1001 47.04 -46.90 -8.47
CA LYS A 1001 46.03 -46.53 -7.44
C LYS A 1001 44.71 -46.00 -8.03
N ARG A 1002 44.29 -46.47 -9.21
CA ARG A 1002 43.01 -46.07 -9.82
C ARG A 1002 41.89 -46.99 -9.33
N SER A 1003 40.86 -46.43 -8.68
CA SER A 1003 39.68 -47.19 -8.24
C SER A 1003 38.75 -47.48 -9.42
N ILE A 1004 38.26 -48.71 -9.52
CA ILE A 1004 37.27 -49.12 -10.54
C ILE A 1004 35.97 -48.33 -10.31
N PRO A 1005 35.51 -47.49 -11.26
CA PRO A 1005 34.28 -46.72 -11.10
C PRO A 1005 33.07 -47.64 -11.34
N VAL A 1006 32.46 -48.15 -10.26
CA VAL A 1006 31.26 -49.02 -10.35
C VAL A 1006 29.99 -48.17 -10.55
N ALA A 1007 29.84 -47.12 -9.75
CA ALA A 1007 28.72 -46.18 -9.80
C ALA A 1007 29.20 -44.79 -9.35
N LYS A 1008 28.61 -43.72 -9.88
CA LYS A 1008 28.85 -42.36 -9.39
C LYS A 1008 28.11 -42.16 -8.07
N ILE A 1009 28.85 -41.93 -6.99
CA ILE A 1009 28.31 -41.62 -5.66
C ILE A 1009 28.84 -40.25 -5.22
N PRO A 1010 27.96 -39.28 -4.90
CA PRO A 1010 26.49 -39.33 -4.95
C PRO A 1010 25.94 -39.33 -6.39
N PRO A 1011 24.69 -39.80 -6.60
CA PRO A 1011 24.07 -39.82 -7.93
C PRO A 1011 24.00 -38.41 -8.52
N THR A 1012 24.18 -38.31 -9.84
CA THR A 1012 24.07 -37.02 -10.55
C THR A 1012 22.66 -36.47 -10.42
N PHE A 1013 22.52 -35.24 -9.93
CA PHE A 1013 21.23 -34.57 -9.79
C PHE A 1013 20.54 -34.46 -11.15
N VAL A 1014 19.41 -35.16 -11.30
CA VAL A 1014 18.51 -35.02 -12.44
C VAL A 1014 17.53 -33.89 -12.11
N PRO A 1015 17.34 -32.89 -13.00
CA PRO A 1015 16.30 -31.89 -12.81
C PRO A 1015 14.95 -32.59 -12.80
N MET A 1016 14.35 -32.70 -11.62
CA MET A 1016 13.00 -33.20 -11.46
C MET A 1016 12.05 -32.02 -11.71
N PRO A 1017 11.00 -32.17 -12.54
CA PRO A 1017 9.99 -31.12 -12.63
C PRO A 1017 9.44 -30.87 -11.23
N ASN A 1018 9.45 -29.62 -10.79
CA ASN A 1018 8.79 -29.23 -9.54
C ASN A 1018 7.37 -29.77 -9.60
N LYS A 1019 6.89 -30.39 -8.51
CA LYS A 1019 5.46 -30.67 -8.39
C LYS A 1019 4.72 -29.37 -8.72
N PRO A 1020 3.84 -29.36 -9.74
CA PRO A 1020 3.07 -28.17 -10.05
C PRO A 1020 2.34 -27.77 -8.77
N ILE A 1021 2.29 -26.46 -8.50
CA ILE A 1021 1.62 -25.94 -7.31
C ILE A 1021 0.13 -26.26 -7.50
N PHE A 1022 -0.32 -27.31 -6.82
CA PHE A 1022 -1.72 -27.71 -6.81
C PHE A 1022 -2.37 -27.04 -5.61
N PHE A 1023 -3.16 -26.01 -5.88
CA PHE A 1023 -3.99 -25.41 -4.85
C PHE A 1023 -5.18 -26.33 -4.60
N ASP A 1024 -5.38 -26.72 -3.35
CA ASP A 1024 -6.60 -27.39 -2.95
C ASP A 1024 -7.75 -26.36 -2.89
N LEU A 1025 -8.27 -26.03 -4.07
CA LEU A 1025 -9.38 -25.08 -4.22
C LEU A 1025 -10.66 -25.58 -3.53
N ALA A 1026 -10.78 -26.90 -3.29
CA ALA A 1026 -11.91 -27.46 -2.57
C ALA A 1026 -11.94 -26.99 -1.10
N ASN A 1027 -10.78 -26.66 -0.52
CA ASN A 1027 -10.72 -26.10 0.83
C ASN A 1027 -11.35 -24.70 0.92
N PHE A 1028 -11.31 -23.88 -0.15
CA PHE A 1028 -12.04 -22.61 -0.19
C PHE A 1028 -13.56 -22.80 -0.35
N HIS A 1029 -14.00 -23.96 -0.84
CA HIS A 1029 -15.41 -24.31 -0.99
C HIS A 1029 -15.99 -25.05 0.24
N LEU A 1030 -15.14 -25.48 1.19
CA LEU A 1030 -15.55 -25.99 2.50
C LEU A 1030 -16.03 -24.84 3.40
N MET A 1031 -17.24 -24.36 3.14
CA MET A 1031 -17.94 -23.45 4.04
C MET A 1031 -18.72 -24.25 5.08
N MET A 1032 -18.80 -23.76 6.33
CA MET A 1032 -19.77 -24.30 7.28
C MET A 1032 -21.18 -24.15 6.70
N PRO A 1033 -22.05 -25.17 6.82
CA PRO A 1033 -23.45 -25.02 6.43
C PRO A 1033 -24.09 -23.87 7.22
N SER A 1034 -24.99 -23.12 6.60
CA SER A 1034 -25.69 -22.01 7.25
C SER A 1034 -26.39 -22.50 8.52
N LEU A 1035 -25.97 -21.98 9.68
CA LEU A 1035 -26.49 -22.38 10.99
C LEU A 1035 -27.73 -21.57 11.40
N ASP A 1036 -28.25 -20.71 10.52
CA ASP A 1036 -29.37 -19.81 10.80
C ASP A 1036 -30.64 -20.57 11.22
N ASP A 1037 -30.90 -21.73 10.59
CA ASP A 1037 -32.02 -22.59 10.95
C ASP A 1037 -31.87 -23.22 12.35
N ARG A 1038 -30.64 -23.59 12.72
CA ARG A 1038 -30.33 -24.11 14.06
C ARG A 1038 -30.36 -23.02 15.12
N LEU A 1039 -29.94 -21.80 14.79
CA LEU A 1039 -30.05 -20.63 15.66
C LEU A 1039 -31.52 -20.24 15.88
N ALA A 1040 -32.35 -20.30 14.85
CA ALA A 1040 -33.79 -20.08 14.97
C ALA A 1040 -34.48 -21.16 15.82
N GLN A 1041 -34.05 -22.42 15.74
CA GLN A 1041 -34.50 -23.50 16.63
C GLN A 1041 -34.06 -23.27 18.08
N LEU A 1042 -32.79 -22.95 18.31
CA LEU A 1042 -32.27 -22.66 19.65
C LEU A 1042 -32.94 -21.44 20.29
N GLN A 1043 -33.24 -20.40 19.51
CA GLN A 1043 -34.00 -19.23 19.98
C GLN A 1043 -35.46 -19.58 20.33
N LYS A 1044 -36.09 -20.48 19.58
CA LYS A 1044 -37.43 -21.02 19.90
C LYS A 1044 -37.42 -21.90 21.15
N ASP A 1045 -36.33 -22.64 21.38
CA ASP A 1045 -36.17 -23.49 22.56
C ASP A 1045 -35.84 -22.66 23.82
N LEU A 1046 -35.05 -21.59 23.67
CA LEU A 1046 -34.80 -20.59 24.72
C LEU A 1046 -36.07 -19.83 25.13
N ALA A 1047 -36.98 -19.57 24.19
CA ALA A 1047 -38.26 -18.89 24.46
C ALA A 1047 -39.28 -19.73 25.25
N LYS A 1048 -39.06 -21.05 25.43
CA LYS A 1048 -39.99 -21.97 26.11
C LYS A 1048 -39.69 -22.20 27.60
N SER A 1049 -38.68 -21.56 28.19
CA SER A 1049 -38.34 -21.73 29.62
C SER A 1049 -38.64 -20.46 30.44
N PRO A 1050 -39.50 -20.51 31.48
CA PRO A 1050 -39.75 -19.36 32.34
C PRO A 1050 -38.69 -19.23 33.45
N ALA A 1051 -38.29 -17.98 33.69
CA ALA A 1051 -37.12 -17.53 34.42
C ALA A 1051 -37.15 -17.69 35.96
N LYS A 1052 -35.96 -17.71 36.59
CA LYS A 1052 -35.70 -17.12 37.92
C LYS A 1052 -34.27 -16.55 38.05
N SER A 1053 -34.25 -15.24 38.36
CA SER A 1053 -33.22 -14.32 38.89
C SER A 1053 -31.98 -14.92 39.63
N LYS A 1054 -30.80 -14.30 39.75
CA LYS A 1054 -30.45 -12.85 39.91
C LYS A 1054 -28.91 -12.65 39.77
N ALA A 1055 -28.55 -11.47 39.27
CA ALA A 1055 -27.27 -10.72 39.20
C ALA A 1055 -25.97 -11.20 39.92
N SER A 1056 -24.84 -11.14 39.19
CA SER A 1056 -23.71 -10.20 39.47
C SER A 1056 -22.48 -10.46 38.57
N GLY A 1057 -21.90 -9.40 37.98
CA GLY A 1057 -20.44 -9.23 37.86
C GLY A 1057 -19.67 -9.78 36.65
N ALA A 1058 -19.34 -8.86 35.73
CA ALA A 1058 -18.08 -8.72 34.98
C ALA A 1058 -17.63 -9.80 33.96
N LYS A 1059 -17.66 -9.43 32.67
CA LYS A 1059 -16.75 -9.82 31.56
C LYS A 1059 -16.82 -8.71 30.50
N ASP A 1060 -15.77 -7.93 30.29
CA ASP A 1060 -14.65 -8.15 29.35
C ASP A 1060 -15.09 -8.54 27.95
N GLY A 1061 -14.93 -7.57 27.03
CA GLY A 1061 -15.26 -7.66 25.63
C GLY A 1061 -14.04 -7.92 24.75
N GLN A 1062 -14.29 -8.60 23.63
CA GLN A 1062 -13.44 -8.62 22.45
C GLN A 1062 -14.23 -8.06 21.26
N ASP A 1063 -13.60 -7.08 20.62
CA ASP A 1063 -13.48 -6.82 19.18
C ASP A 1063 -14.73 -6.79 18.28
N ALA A 1064 -14.99 -5.59 17.75
CA ALA A 1064 -15.56 -5.40 16.42
C ALA A 1064 -15.04 -4.09 15.79
N GLU A 1065 -14.61 -4.21 14.54
CA GLU A 1065 -14.41 -3.13 13.59
C GLU A 1065 -15.64 -2.21 13.50
N GLN A 1066 -15.42 -0.89 13.53
CA GLN A 1066 -16.09 0.05 12.63
C GLN A 1066 -15.51 1.47 12.78
N ASP A 1067 -15.35 2.10 11.63
CA ASP A 1067 -15.31 3.54 11.43
C ASP A 1067 -16.46 4.26 12.16
N LYS A 1068 -16.12 5.39 12.81
CA LYS A 1068 -16.77 6.70 12.61
C LYS A 1068 -16.15 7.81 13.48
N GLN A 1069 -15.57 8.77 12.78
CA GLN A 1069 -15.79 10.23 12.91
C GLN A 1069 -16.04 10.83 14.31
N GLY A 1070 -15.03 11.55 14.79
CA GLY A 1070 -15.06 13.03 14.89
C GLY A 1070 -15.69 13.66 16.13
N LEU A 1071 -14.96 14.58 16.78
CA LEU A 1071 -15.43 15.96 17.00
C LEU A 1071 -14.39 16.86 17.71
N SER A 1072 -14.50 18.14 17.35
CA SER A 1072 -13.98 19.35 18.02
C SER A 1072 -12.51 19.70 17.75
N GLY A 1073 -12.15 20.76 17.03
CA GLY A 1073 -12.88 21.99 16.70
C GLY A 1073 -12.52 23.12 17.66
N MET A 1074 -11.35 23.75 17.46
CA MET A 1074 -10.91 25.05 18.02
C MET A 1074 -9.47 25.27 17.51
N VAL A 1075 -8.99 26.34 16.89
CA VAL A 1075 -9.44 27.71 16.60
C VAL A 1075 -8.75 28.17 15.30
N LYS A 1076 -9.51 28.92 14.49
CA LYS A 1076 -9.14 29.94 13.49
C LYS A 1076 -7.65 30.41 13.41
N GLY A 1077 -7.09 30.27 12.20
CA GLY A 1077 -6.80 31.35 11.26
C GLY A 1077 -5.74 32.39 11.59
N TRP A 1078 -4.78 32.60 10.69
CA TRP A 1078 -4.51 33.90 10.05
C TRP A 1078 -3.37 33.81 8.99
N PHE A 1079 -3.47 34.63 7.92
CA PHE A 1079 -2.36 35.23 7.14
C PHE A 1079 -1.52 34.29 6.22
N TRP A 1080 -1.20 34.50 4.93
CA TRP A 1080 -1.12 35.58 3.91
C TRP A 1080 -1.33 34.91 2.52
N GLY A 1081 -1.65 35.53 1.38
CA GLY A 1081 -1.34 36.88 0.91
C GLY A 1081 -0.05 36.89 0.06
N LYS A 1082 -0.18 36.88 -1.28
CA LYS A 1082 0.80 37.28 -2.31
C LYS A 1082 2.19 36.60 -2.32
N LYS A 1083 2.43 35.81 -3.36
CA LYS A 1083 3.19 36.29 -4.52
C LYS A 1083 2.42 35.95 -5.79
#